data_AF-A0A938LQB7-F1
#
_entry.id   AF-A0A938LQB7-F1
#
_cell.length_a   1.000
_cell.length_b   1.000
_cell.length_c   1.000
_cell.angle_alpha   90.00
_cell.angle_beta   90.00
_cell.angle_gamma   90.00
#
_symmetry.space_group_name_H-M   'P 1'
#
loop_
_entity.id
_entity.type
_entity.pdbx_description
1 polymer ?
#
loop_
_entity_poly.entity_id
_entity_poly.type
_entity_poly.pdbx_seq_one_letter_code
_entity_poly.pdbx_strand_id
1 'polypeptide(L)'
;MRQSHKDGFRTRGIALSFVLFSVCTLGIASESNRASRVVPRSRQETAAQSTSPVTSATKPEVWLCTGEKVLDLLAPEAQWPYVREHLTGIQFYIDMINRATPEQLQQLVRLVRQRGYQVSVECGGTLDFAPMDETNGEASARIELAKLAKFYAAGGRVDFLNLDGPVRRLLHPEKRRDGRRFDSVEKAADELVDYLTLVRRAHPEIRFFLLTNFPNWGYRGDVSYHARGPQRQDYGDYDTVVRVVLDKLKAANLPLAGVTVDNPYDYLVGEHFSVNLKDPRTVDWLGRVRTYEDFARAQRLQFNLIVNSERGGHKSDEVFYTDTMKMVEAYLQAGGRPTRWFVQSWYSHPTQIVPESVPHSLTALTKAVIGTVNSDTPARTTPQAPAVRIVERVSYSREAPQAQMLNAYLVQRDAPTAAIVQILSGGWNSAPPQNANLEPFKPYLDAGISVIVVAHRPVGKDLHWPAPGDDIARAVQFVRERADEWGIDPTRIAVKGRSSGGHLALMVGFEPDRANPAAQDPVERQSSKSNCIVAGAAPTDLVAQMRELLTEENPQSYLWERMLSLVGAAPGEISRDELLEKLRPLSPIEYVTRDAPPVFLTNQGPVDAFWPGDARLKWDAHTPITSLILEKKLKELQVPYELVISPEGGRGDTTLVQRELAFLAKHLRLESTPRGEGVPPLSRGRQTRDTTRTPGDAGHVRGQATAPPDRIVLQPQQGAMTVTAKVPGLNNQVFSLGVPETIGCREAMLLNFPETSIQWAGPDPQGVVSCSWGPGGRIQYNARMIPANDYVDVEMTVRNHTEFHWHEVFAFNCLNPTGAPDFKDWTLERTYMSSQGKPLCLAQTQRIRGHMPTVGFYLPDRVETGRESVFVRGFGATSPNRTDGSWIVTLSQPEGAYMAAAVVEAAFLFDNLDRCCIHAACG
;
A
#
# COMPACT_ATOMS: atom_id res chain seq x y z
N MET A 1 23.33 -33.09 -47.74
CA MET A 1 23.51 -33.67 -49.10
C MET A 1 22.14 -33.79 -49.77
N ARG A 2 22.03 -33.47 -51.07
CA ARG A 2 20.91 -33.76 -52.03
C ARG A 2 19.51 -33.19 -51.64
N GLN A 3 18.82 -32.36 -52.44
CA GLN A 3 18.23 -32.53 -53.80
C GLN A 3 17.22 -33.69 -53.88
N SER A 4 16.08 -33.64 -54.60
CA SER A 4 15.45 -32.66 -55.53
C SER A 4 13.99 -33.11 -55.80
N HIS A 5 12.98 -32.29 -56.17
CA HIS A 5 12.58 -31.78 -57.52
C HIS A 5 11.27 -30.94 -57.31
N LYS A 6 10.98 -29.81 -57.98
CA LYS A 6 10.63 -29.54 -59.41
C LYS A 6 9.34 -30.24 -59.89
N ASP A 7 8.48 -29.68 -60.75
CA ASP A 7 8.25 -28.34 -61.36
C ASP A 7 6.75 -28.34 -61.86
N GLY A 8 6.02 -27.26 -62.19
CA GLY A 8 6.29 -25.81 -62.18
C GLY A 8 5.68 -25.07 -63.41
N PHE A 9 4.43 -24.56 -63.36
CA PHE A 9 3.74 -23.90 -64.49
C PHE A 9 3.35 -22.42 -64.27
N ARG A 10 3.62 -21.58 -65.28
CA ARG A 10 3.14 -20.18 -65.44
C ARG A 10 1.82 -20.19 -66.25
N THR A 11 1.04 -19.12 -66.50
CA THR A 11 1.38 -17.72 -66.84
C THR A 11 0.11 -16.85 -66.90
N ARG A 12 0.22 -15.53 -66.63
CA ARG A 12 -0.55 -14.35 -67.16
C ARG A 12 -2.11 -14.43 -67.20
N GLY A 13 -2.92 -13.47 -66.75
CA GLY A 13 -2.68 -12.07 -66.34
C GLY A 13 -3.37 -11.08 -67.31
N ILE A 14 -4.19 -10.14 -66.79
CA ILE A 14 -4.69 -8.90 -67.43
C ILE A 14 -5.22 -7.96 -66.32
N ALA A 15 -5.19 -6.65 -66.55
CA ALA A 15 -5.66 -5.59 -65.64
C ALA A 15 -6.41 -4.48 -66.43
N LEU A 16 -6.79 -3.40 -65.72
CA LEU A 16 -7.64 -2.25 -66.12
C LEU A 16 -9.16 -2.52 -66.04
N SER A 17 -10.09 -1.59 -65.76
CA SER A 17 -10.19 -0.23 -65.15
C SER A 17 -11.41 0.49 -65.79
N PHE A 18 -11.81 1.67 -65.28
CA PHE A 18 -12.93 2.57 -65.72
C PHE A 18 -14.35 2.23 -65.19
N VAL A 19 -15.29 3.18 -64.98
CA VAL A 19 -15.28 4.60 -64.47
C VAL A 19 -16.74 5.13 -64.31
N LEU A 20 -16.98 6.08 -63.39
CA LEU A 20 -18.11 7.04 -63.20
C LEU A 20 -19.51 6.81 -63.87
N PHE A 21 -20.61 6.96 -63.10
CA PHE A 21 -21.41 8.23 -63.03
C PHE A 21 -22.54 8.22 -61.97
N SER A 22 -23.02 9.41 -61.57
CA SER A 22 -24.11 9.65 -60.59
C SER A 22 -25.49 9.87 -61.23
N VAL A 23 -26.58 9.90 -60.43
CA VAL A 23 -27.53 11.05 -60.26
C VAL A 23 -28.78 10.66 -59.43
N CYS A 24 -29.30 11.62 -58.66
CA CYS A 24 -30.46 11.51 -57.75
C CYS A 24 -31.81 11.83 -58.42
N THR A 25 -32.95 11.49 -57.77
CA THR A 25 -34.13 12.38 -57.78
C THR A 25 -35.03 12.20 -56.53
N LEU A 26 -35.73 13.29 -56.16
CA LEU A 26 -36.66 13.44 -55.04
C LEU A 26 -38.13 13.42 -55.51
N GLY A 27 -39.08 13.24 -54.58
CA GLY A 27 -40.51 13.51 -54.80
C GLY A 27 -41.28 13.74 -53.49
N ILE A 28 -42.01 14.86 -53.38
CA ILE A 28 -42.83 15.28 -52.23
C ILE A 28 -44.17 15.82 -52.76
N ALA A 29 -45.30 15.46 -52.13
CA ALA A 29 -46.60 16.18 -52.05
C ALA A 29 -47.73 15.25 -51.54
N SER A 30 -48.93 15.67 -51.08
CA SER A 30 -49.32 16.73 -50.11
C SER A 30 -50.86 16.70 -49.86
N GLU A 31 -51.28 17.00 -48.62
CA GLU A 31 -52.56 17.62 -48.19
C GLU A 31 -53.97 16.93 -48.16
N SER A 32 -54.70 17.30 -47.08
CA SER A 32 -56.15 17.58 -46.92
C SER A 32 -57.15 16.47 -46.45
N ASN A 33 -58.29 16.74 -45.78
CA ASN A 33 -58.64 17.63 -44.63
C ASN A 33 -60.07 17.29 -44.07
N ARG A 34 -60.45 17.75 -42.84
CA ARG A 34 -61.82 17.80 -42.20
C ARG A 34 -62.48 16.48 -41.71
N ALA A 35 -63.34 16.41 -40.66
CA ALA A 35 -63.65 17.33 -39.54
C ALA A 35 -64.48 16.69 -38.35
N SER A 36 -64.01 16.91 -37.11
CA SER A 36 -64.72 17.43 -35.90
C SER A 36 -65.85 16.73 -35.08
N ARG A 37 -65.69 16.82 -33.72
CA ARG A 37 -66.63 16.72 -32.55
C ARG A 37 -66.93 15.32 -31.93
N VAL A 38 -67.06 15.09 -30.60
CA VAL A 38 -66.76 15.80 -29.31
C VAL A 38 -66.68 14.75 -28.15
N VAL A 39 -65.54 14.67 -27.41
CA VAL A 39 -65.29 14.63 -25.92
C VAL A 39 -66.18 13.76 -24.97
N PRO A 40 -65.73 13.19 -23.79
CA PRO A 40 -64.38 12.94 -23.21
C PRO A 40 -64.11 11.49 -22.66
N ARG A 41 -62.83 11.08 -22.45
CA ARG A 41 -62.24 10.65 -21.14
C ARG A 41 -60.81 10.06 -21.22
N SER A 42 -60.11 10.16 -20.08
CA SER A 42 -58.88 9.47 -19.63
C SER A 42 -57.56 9.65 -20.41
N ARG A 43 -56.50 9.98 -19.64
CA ARG A 43 -55.11 10.11 -20.08
C ARG A 43 -54.53 8.80 -20.61
N GLN A 44 -53.97 8.83 -21.81
CA GLN A 44 -52.84 7.99 -22.21
C GLN A 44 -51.82 8.91 -22.90
N GLU A 45 -50.69 9.17 -22.25
CA GLU A 45 -49.55 9.82 -22.90
C GLU A 45 -48.65 8.74 -23.50
N THR A 46 -48.77 8.56 -24.82
CA THR A 46 -47.83 7.78 -25.62
C THR A 46 -46.52 8.58 -25.76
N ALA A 47 -45.46 8.12 -25.09
CA ALA A 47 -44.13 8.72 -25.24
C ALA A 47 -43.58 8.43 -26.65
N ALA A 48 -43.56 9.45 -27.51
CA ALA A 48 -42.95 9.37 -28.83
C ALA A 48 -41.41 9.29 -28.72
N GLN A 49 -40.79 8.49 -29.59
CA GLN A 49 -39.34 8.33 -29.64
C GLN A 49 -38.66 9.62 -30.14
N SER A 50 -38.04 10.36 -29.23
CA SER A 50 -37.14 11.46 -29.56
C SER A 50 -35.77 10.92 -29.98
N THR A 51 -35.50 10.89 -31.28
CA THR A 51 -34.15 10.70 -31.81
C THR A 51 -33.39 12.02 -31.74
N SER A 52 -32.49 12.14 -30.77
CA SER A 52 -31.50 13.23 -30.68
C SER A 52 -30.12 12.63 -30.41
N PRO A 53 -29.02 13.27 -30.85
CA PRO A 53 -27.67 12.75 -30.61
C PRO A 53 -27.35 12.74 -29.12
N VAL A 54 -26.68 11.69 -28.64
CA VAL A 54 -26.29 11.57 -27.23
C VAL A 54 -25.10 12.49 -26.94
N THR A 55 -25.40 13.75 -26.63
CA THR A 55 -24.45 14.74 -26.09
C THR A 55 -25.01 15.40 -24.84
N SER A 56 -25.12 14.61 -23.78
CA SER A 56 -25.18 15.10 -22.39
C SER A 56 -24.45 14.08 -21.53
N ALA A 57 -23.38 14.50 -20.84
CA ALA A 57 -22.66 13.60 -19.95
C ALA A 57 -23.56 13.26 -18.74
N THR A 58 -24.12 12.05 -18.73
CA THR A 58 -24.86 11.52 -17.59
C THR A 58 -23.90 11.30 -16.43
N LYS A 59 -24.27 11.77 -15.24
CA LYS A 59 -23.54 11.52 -13.98
C LYS A 59 -23.23 10.01 -13.85
N PRO A 60 -21.99 9.61 -13.55
CA PRO A 60 -21.61 8.19 -13.51
C PRO A 60 -22.41 7.44 -12.45
N GLU A 61 -23.04 6.33 -12.84
CA GLU A 61 -23.82 5.49 -11.94
C GLU A 61 -22.89 4.62 -11.08
N VAL A 62 -23.06 4.65 -9.76
CA VAL A 62 -22.38 3.73 -8.85
C VAL A 62 -23.38 2.74 -8.27
N TRP A 63 -22.98 1.48 -8.27
CA TRP A 63 -23.75 0.32 -7.90
C TRP A 63 -22.98 -0.49 -6.84
N LEU A 64 -23.70 -1.00 -5.85
CA LEU A 64 -23.12 -1.85 -4.80
C LEU A 64 -23.56 -3.30 -5.02
N CYS A 65 -22.59 -4.21 -5.05
CA CYS A 65 -22.82 -5.65 -4.99
C CYS A 65 -22.13 -6.27 -3.77
N THR A 66 -22.92 -6.62 -2.77
CA THR A 66 -22.47 -7.33 -1.56
C THR A 66 -22.46 -8.86 -1.74
N GLY A 67 -22.71 -9.35 -2.96
CA GLY A 67 -22.94 -10.77 -3.25
C GLY A 67 -24.04 -11.35 -2.37
N GLU A 68 -23.66 -12.34 -1.56
CA GLU A 68 -24.55 -13.04 -0.61
C GLU A 68 -24.91 -12.23 0.63
N LYS A 69 -24.11 -11.20 0.97
CA LYS A 69 -24.23 -10.40 2.21
C LYS A 69 -25.16 -9.17 2.06
N VAL A 70 -26.10 -9.17 1.12
CA VAL A 70 -26.97 -7.98 0.90
C VAL A 70 -27.90 -7.68 2.07
N LEU A 71 -28.19 -8.69 2.88
CA LEU A 71 -29.02 -8.55 4.07
C LEU A 71 -28.30 -7.81 5.20
N ASP A 72 -26.96 -7.77 5.21
CA ASP A 72 -26.16 -7.00 6.16
C ASP A 72 -26.44 -5.49 6.04
N LEU A 73 -26.85 -5.02 4.84
CA LEU A 73 -27.28 -3.63 4.62
C LEU A 73 -28.58 -3.25 5.36
N LEU A 74 -29.34 -4.25 5.82
CA LEU A 74 -30.63 -4.13 6.49
C LEU A 74 -30.53 -4.29 8.02
N ALA A 75 -29.35 -4.63 8.55
CA ALA A 75 -29.15 -4.78 9.99
C ALA A 75 -29.47 -3.47 10.74
N PRO A 76 -30.02 -3.51 11.97
CA PRO A 76 -30.35 -2.31 12.75
C PRO A 76 -29.18 -1.32 12.92
N GLU A 77 -27.97 -1.87 13.05
CA GLU A 77 -26.70 -1.17 13.19
C GLU A 77 -26.04 -0.73 11.86
N ALA A 78 -26.66 -1.03 10.71
CA ALA A 78 -26.11 -0.73 9.39
C ALA A 78 -26.12 0.78 9.06
N GLN A 79 -25.07 1.49 9.50
CA GLN A 79 -24.87 2.92 9.22
C GLN A 79 -24.12 3.13 7.90
N TRP A 80 -24.84 3.50 6.85
CA TRP A 80 -24.28 3.84 5.54
C TRP A 80 -25.04 4.99 4.85
N PRO A 81 -25.31 6.13 5.55
CA PRO A 81 -26.22 7.16 5.07
C PRO A 81 -25.78 7.84 3.77
N TYR A 82 -24.48 8.15 3.62
CA TYR A 82 -23.97 8.80 2.40
C TYR A 82 -24.10 7.86 1.21
N VAL A 83 -23.64 6.60 1.36
CA VAL A 83 -23.79 5.59 0.30
C VAL A 83 -25.28 5.37 -0.02
N ARG A 84 -26.16 5.39 0.98
CA ARG A 84 -27.62 5.23 0.83
C ARG A 84 -28.32 6.39 0.10
N GLU A 85 -27.62 7.49 -0.14
CA GLU A 85 -28.15 8.65 -0.86
C GLU A 85 -27.56 8.80 -2.26
N HIS A 86 -26.48 8.08 -2.56
CA HIS A 86 -25.67 8.27 -3.76
C HIS A 86 -25.59 7.04 -4.68
N LEU A 87 -26.09 5.87 -4.27
CA LEU A 87 -26.23 4.70 -5.14
C LEU A 87 -27.36 4.88 -6.17
N THR A 88 -27.13 4.38 -7.38
CA THR A 88 -28.17 4.26 -8.43
C THR A 88 -28.93 2.94 -8.34
N GLY A 89 -28.25 1.87 -7.91
CA GLY A 89 -28.86 0.55 -7.76
C GLY A 89 -28.03 -0.41 -6.92
N ILE A 90 -28.61 -1.58 -6.66
CA ILE A 90 -27.99 -2.67 -5.90
C ILE A 90 -28.01 -3.94 -6.76
N GLN A 91 -26.91 -4.69 -6.73
CA GLN A 91 -26.83 -6.04 -7.29
C GLN A 91 -26.67 -7.09 -6.20
N PHE A 92 -27.30 -8.25 -6.39
CA PHE A 92 -27.14 -9.41 -5.52
C PHE A 92 -27.29 -10.72 -6.30
N TYR A 93 -26.80 -11.82 -5.72
CA TYR A 93 -26.77 -13.12 -6.38
C TYR A 93 -28.14 -13.80 -6.32
N ILE A 94 -28.50 -14.52 -7.38
CA ILE A 94 -29.79 -15.22 -7.46
C ILE A 94 -29.98 -16.28 -6.35
N ASP A 95 -28.89 -16.84 -5.83
CA ASP A 95 -28.93 -17.82 -4.73
C ASP A 95 -29.18 -17.18 -3.35
N MET A 96 -28.85 -15.90 -3.17
CA MET A 96 -29.26 -15.11 -2.00
C MET A 96 -30.79 -15.06 -1.92
N ILE A 97 -31.45 -14.73 -3.04
CA ILE A 97 -32.93 -14.71 -3.15
C ILE A 97 -33.53 -16.06 -2.75
N ASN A 98 -32.88 -17.15 -3.15
CA ASN A 98 -33.36 -18.49 -2.88
C ASN A 98 -33.27 -18.86 -1.38
N ARG A 99 -32.27 -18.33 -0.65
CA ARG A 99 -32.04 -18.60 0.77
C ARG A 99 -32.73 -17.62 1.74
N ALA A 100 -32.96 -16.38 1.34
CA ALA A 100 -33.58 -15.36 2.18
C ALA A 100 -35.04 -15.70 2.55
N THR A 101 -35.46 -15.31 3.76
CA THR A 101 -36.86 -15.47 4.20
C THR A 101 -37.77 -14.44 3.51
N PRO A 102 -39.10 -14.68 3.44
CA PRO A 102 -40.04 -13.69 2.91
C PRO A 102 -39.94 -12.32 3.58
N GLU A 103 -39.68 -12.28 4.90
CA GLU A 103 -39.56 -11.05 5.68
C GLU A 103 -38.29 -10.27 5.31
N GLN A 104 -37.17 -10.97 5.13
CA GLN A 104 -35.90 -10.39 4.67
C GLN A 104 -36.04 -9.82 3.25
N LEU A 105 -36.67 -10.57 2.34
CA LEU A 105 -36.96 -10.09 0.98
C LEU A 105 -37.89 -8.87 1.02
N GLN A 106 -38.92 -8.85 1.87
CA GLN A 106 -39.79 -7.67 2.04
C GLN A 106 -39.03 -6.46 2.62
N GLN A 107 -38.08 -6.66 3.54
CA GLN A 107 -37.22 -5.58 4.04
C GLN A 107 -36.35 -5.00 2.92
N LEU A 108 -35.73 -5.86 2.10
CA LEU A 108 -34.94 -5.44 0.93
C LEU A 108 -35.80 -4.68 -0.09
N VAL A 109 -37.00 -5.18 -0.40
CA VAL A 109 -37.98 -4.51 -1.29
C VAL A 109 -38.41 -3.16 -0.73
N ARG A 110 -38.58 -3.01 0.59
CA ARG A 110 -38.86 -1.72 1.23
C ARG A 110 -37.69 -0.74 1.05
N LEU A 111 -36.44 -1.16 1.30
CA LEU A 111 -35.26 -0.32 1.09
C LEU A 111 -35.15 0.17 -0.36
N VAL A 112 -35.22 -0.76 -1.32
CA VAL A 112 -35.14 -0.48 -2.76
C VAL A 112 -36.22 0.52 -3.19
N ARG A 113 -37.49 0.27 -2.82
CA ARG A 113 -38.61 1.15 -3.16
C ARG A 113 -38.52 2.53 -2.50
N GLN A 114 -38.09 2.61 -1.24
CA GLN A 114 -37.95 3.89 -0.52
C GLN A 114 -36.84 4.78 -1.11
N ARG A 115 -35.81 4.19 -1.71
CA ARG A 115 -34.68 4.92 -2.31
C ARG A 115 -34.77 5.06 -3.83
N GLY A 116 -35.73 4.40 -4.47
CA GLY A 116 -35.86 4.42 -5.93
C GLY A 116 -34.72 3.69 -6.65
N TYR A 117 -34.05 2.76 -5.97
CA TYR A 117 -32.95 1.99 -6.54
C TYR A 117 -33.43 1.07 -7.66
N GLN A 118 -32.60 0.94 -8.70
CA GLN A 118 -32.73 -0.17 -9.64
C GLN A 118 -32.14 -1.45 -9.06
N VAL A 119 -32.68 -2.60 -9.48
CA VAL A 119 -32.25 -3.92 -9.02
C VAL A 119 -31.62 -4.71 -10.15
N SER A 120 -30.39 -5.13 -9.93
CA SER A 120 -29.70 -6.13 -10.75
C SER A 120 -29.66 -7.46 -10.00
N VAL A 121 -29.92 -8.56 -10.70
CA VAL A 121 -29.66 -9.91 -10.18
C VAL A 121 -28.56 -10.54 -11.02
N GLU A 122 -27.49 -10.97 -10.36
CA GLU A 122 -26.43 -11.75 -10.98
C GLU A 122 -26.84 -13.24 -10.97
N CYS A 123 -26.83 -13.85 -12.15
CA CYS A 123 -27.27 -15.21 -12.36
C CYS A 123 -26.50 -15.87 -13.51
N GLY A 124 -26.64 -17.18 -13.71
CA GLY A 124 -25.83 -17.90 -14.69
C GLY A 124 -26.30 -17.75 -16.14
N GLY A 125 -27.59 -17.47 -16.36
CA GLY A 125 -28.18 -17.66 -17.67
C GLY A 125 -28.30 -19.16 -17.97
N THR A 126 -27.42 -19.68 -18.82
CA THR A 126 -27.31 -21.11 -19.14
C THR A 126 -26.43 -21.84 -18.13
N LEU A 127 -26.93 -22.92 -17.55
CA LEU A 127 -26.36 -23.56 -16.34
C LEU A 127 -25.60 -24.85 -16.68
N ASP A 128 -24.40 -25.00 -16.14
CA ASP A 128 -23.56 -26.19 -16.34
C ASP A 128 -24.11 -27.45 -15.67
N PHE A 129 -24.97 -27.31 -14.66
CA PHE A 129 -25.67 -28.41 -13.98
C PHE A 129 -27.06 -28.74 -14.58
N ALA A 130 -27.54 -28.01 -15.58
CA ALA A 130 -28.73 -28.38 -16.35
C ALA A 130 -28.42 -29.54 -17.34
N PRO A 131 -29.41 -30.06 -18.10
CA PRO A 131 -29.14 -30.96 -19.24
C PRO A 131 -28.12 -30.33 -20.19
N MET A 132 -27.23 -31.13 -20.78
CA MET A 132 -26.15 -30.65 -21.66
C MET A 132 -26.43 -31.14 -23.09
N ASP A 133 -27.55 -30.64 -23.60
CA ASP A 133 -28.23 -30.95 -24.86
C ASP A 133 -29.10 -29.74 -25.26
N GLU A 134 -29.84 -29.85 -26.36
CA GLU A 134 -30.70 -28.80 -26.96
C GLU A 134 -31.94 -28.42 -26.11
N THR A 135 -31.85 -28.57 -24.78
CA THR A 135 -32.86 -28.16 -23.79
C THR A 135 -32.25 -27.38 -22.61
N ASN A 136 -30.94 -27.11 -22.63
CA ASN A 136 -30.22 -26.45 -21.53
C ASN A 136 -30.81 -25.06 -21.23
N GLY A 137 -31.04 -24.25 -22.26
CA GLY A 137 -31.55 -22.89 -22.16
C GLY A 137 -32.92 -22.84 -21.47
N GLU A 138 -33.84 -23.69 -21.93
CA GLU A 138 -35.17 -23.81 -21.31
C GLU A 138 -35.11 -24.28 -19.85
N ALA A 139 -34.34 -25.34 -19.59
CA ALA A 139 -34.20 -25.90 -18.26
C ALA A 139 -33.58 -24.89 -17.28
N SER A 140 -32.57 -24.16 -17.73
CA SER A 140 -31.89 -23.13 -16.97
C SER A 140 -32.81 -21.95 -16.65
N ALA A 141 -33.58 -21.47 -17.63
CA ALA A 141 -34.54 -20.40 -17.42
C ALA A 141 -35.63 -20.81 -16.41
N ARG A 142 -36.15 -22.04 -16.48
CA ARG A 142 -37.14 -22.55 -15.49
C ARG A 142 -36.56 -22.56 -14.07
N ILE A 143 -35.30 -22.96 -13.90
CA ILE A 143 -34.61 -22.98 -12.60
C ILE A 143 -34.43 -21.56 -12.05
N GLU A 144 -33.97 -20.61 -12.86
CA GLU A 144 -33.71 -19.24 -12.39
C GLU A 144 -35.00 -18.44 -12.19
N LEU A 145 -36.00 -18.57 -13.07
CA LEU A 145 -37.33 -17.96 -12.88
C LEU A 145 -38.02 -18.43 -11.60
N ALA A 146 -37.87 -19.71 -11.22
CA ALA A 146 -38.40 -20.23 -9.96
C ALA A 146 -37.75 -19.58 -8.73
N LYS A 147 -36.47 -19.19 -8.79
CA LYS A 147 -35.80 -18.41 -7.74
C LYS A 147 -36.29 -16.96 -7.73
N LEU A 148 -36.34 -16.32 -8.89
CA LEU A 148 -36.79 -14.92 -9.04
C LEU A 148 -38.24 -14.74 -8.54
N ALA A 149 -39.12 -15.72 -8.75
CA ALA A 149 -40.51 -15.70 -8.29
C ALA A 149 -40.65 -15.37 -6.78
N LYS A 150 -39.69 -15.78 -5.93
CA LYS A 150 -39.67 -15.43 -4.49
C LYS A 150 -39.54 -13.92 -4.27
N PHE A 151 -38.65 -13.26 -5.02
CA PHE A 151 -38.47 -11.80 -4.92
C PHE A 151 -39.69 -11.05 -5.46
N TYR A 152 -40.26 -11.49 -6.58
CA TYR A 152 -41.50 -10.93 -7.12
C TYR A 152 -42.69 -11.10 -6.15
N ALA A 153 -42.80 -12.25 -5.47
CA ALA A 153 -43.82 -12.49 -4.44
C ALA A 153 -43.66 -11.59 -3.20
N ALA A 154 -42.42 -11.23 -2.83
CA ALA A 154 -42.15 -10.20 -1.81
C ALA A 154 -42.44 -8.76 -2.28
N GLY A 155 -42.95 -8.58 -3.52
CA GLY A 155 -43.21 -7.28 -4.13
C GLY A 155 -42.03 -6.67 -4.89
N GLY A 156 -40.94 -7.42 -5.06
CA GLY A 156 -39.76 -6.99 -5.82
C GLY A 156 -40.03 -6.81 -7.32
N ARG A 157 -39.11 -6.12 -7.96
CA ARG A 157 -38.96 -5.98 -9.41
C ARG A 157 -37.48 -6.06 -9.74
N VAL A 158 -37.14 -6.64 -10.88
CA VAL A 158 -35.77 -6.78 -11.36
C VAL A 158 -35.65 -5.95 -12.63
N ASP A 159 -34.78 -4.95 -12.64
CA ASP A 159 -34.50 -4.12 -13.81
C ASP A 159 -33.53 -4.82 -14.77
N PHE A 160 -32.60 -5.61 -14.20
CA PHE A 160 -31.47 -6.19 -14.92
C PHE A 160 -31.21 -7.64 -14.49
N LEU A 161 -30.92 -8.51 -15.46
CA LEU A 161 -30.17 -9.74 -15.22
C LEU A 161 -28.75 -9.58 -15.78
N ASN A 162 -27.77 -9.80 -14.92
CA ASN A 162 -26.35 -9.77 -15.23
C ASN A 162 -25.87 -11.22 -15.35
N LEU A 163 -25.78 -11.72 -16.58
CA LEU A 163 -25.57 -13.13 -16.88
C LEU A 163 -24.07 -13.43 -16.82
N ASP A 164 -23.61 -14.02 -15.72
CA ASP A 164 -22.24 -14.50 -15.57
C ASP A 164 -21.97 -15.63 -16.58
N GLY A 165 -21.13 -15.33 -17.58
CA GLY A 165 -20.53 -16.30 -18.49
C GLY A 165 -21.48 -17.39 -19.01
N PRO A 166 -22.66 -17.08 -19.57
CA PRO A 166 -23.62 -18.10 -20.00
C PRO A 166 -23.00 -19.07 -21.04
N VAL A 167 -22.41 -18.54 -22.11
CA VAL A 167 -21.71 -19.35 -23.13
C VAL A 167 -20.50 -20.09 -22.54
N ARG A 168 -19.77 -19.46 -21.61
CA ARG A 168 -18.62 -20.06 -20.90
C ARG A 168 -19.02 -21.36 -20.20
N ARG A 169 -20.15 -21.35 -19.49
CA ARG A 169 -20.68 -22.50 -18.72
C ARG A 169 -21.04 -23.70 -19.58
N LEU A 170 -21.33 -23.49 -20.87
CA LEU A 170 -21.68 -24.55 -21.82
C LEU A 170 -20.47 -25.12 -22.57
N LEU A 171 -19.47 -24.29 -22.87
CA LEU A 171 -18.23 -24.71 -23.55
C LEU A 171 -17.18 -25.28 -22.56
N HIS A 172 -17.14 -24.74 -21.35
CA HIS A 172 -16.15 -25.07 -20.31
C HIS A 172 -16.86 -25.24 -18.95
N PRO A 173 -17.71 -26.28 -18.80
CA PRO A 173 -18.46 -26.52 -17.56
C PRO A 173 -17.54 -26.91 -16.40
N GLU A 174 -17.69 -26.26 -15.25
CA GLU A 174 -16.84 -26.49 -14.07
C GLU A 174 -17.40 -27.53 -13.11
N LYS A 175 -18.73 -27.61 -12.99
CA LYS A 175 -19.42 -28.47 -12.00
C LYS A 175 -19.74 -29.87 -12.53
N ARG A 176 -19.32 -30.20 -13.76
CA ARG A 176 -19.62 -31.49 -14.41
C ARG A 176 -18.46 -32.48 -14.33
N ARG A 177 -18.79 -33.73 -14.01
CA ARG A 177 -17.85 -34.86 -13.99
C ARG A 177 -18.01 -35.82 -15.19
N ASP A 178 -19.08 -35.65 -15.98
CA ASP A 178 -19.39 -36.52 -17.13
C ASP A 178 -18.74 -36.04 -18.45
N GLY A 179 -17.96 -34.96 -18.43
CA GLY A 179 -17.22 -34.44 -19.57
C GLY A 179 -18.09 -33.86 -20.70
N ARG A 180 -19.42 -33.87 -20.57
CA ARG A 180 -20.33 -33.31 -21.57
C ARG A 180 -20.25 -31.79 -21.58
N ARG A 181 -20.17 -31.23 -22.78
CA ARG A 181 -20.14 -29.79 -23.10
C ARG A 181 -20.63 -29.57 -24.53
N PHE A 182 -20.94 -28.34 -24.86
CA PHE A 182 -21.14 -27.92 -26.25
C PHE A 182 -19.81 -27.85 -27.00
N ASP A 183 -19.86 -28.11 -28.32
CA ASP A 183 -18.70 -28.18 -29.21
C ASP A 183 -18.41 -26.87 -29.97
N SER A 184 -19.34 -25.90 -29.90
CA SER A 184 -19.36 -24.70 -30.74
C SER A 184 -20.04 -23.53 -30.01
N VAL A 185 -19.55 -22.33 -30.28
CA VAL A 185 -20.08 -21.07 -29.71
C VAL A 185 -21.52 -20.85 -30.17
N GLU A 186 -21.81 -21.23 -31.41
CA GLU A 186 -23.10 -21.06 -32.08
C GLU A 186 -24.21 -21.78 -31.34
N LYS A 187 -24.03 -23.07 -31.00
CA LYS A 187 -25.02 -23.86 -30.25
C LYS A 187 -25.17 -23.36 -28.81
N ALA A 188 -24.06 -23.01 -28.15
CA ALA A 188 -24.11 -22.43 -26.82
C ALA A 188 -24.81 -21.05 -26.79
N ALA A 189 -24.77 -20.31 -27.90
CA ALA A 189 -25.53 -19.07 -28.08
C ALA A 189 -27.00 -19.31 -28.42
N ASP A 190 -27.37 -20.43 -29.07
CA ASP A 190 -28.76 -20.85 -29.26
C ASP A 190 -29.43 -21.16 -27.91
N GLU A 191 -28.78 -21.90 -27.01
CA GLU A 191 -29.31 -22.11 -25.64
C GLU A 191 -29.51 -20.79 -24.87
N LEU A 192 -28.65 -19.80 -25.10
CA LEU A 192 -28.81 -18.48 -24.51
C LEU A 192 -30.00 -17.70 -25.11
N VAL A 193 -30.28 -17.87 -26.41
CA VAL A 193 -31.50 -17.35 -27.05
C VAL A 193 -32.74 -17.95 -26.39
N ASP A 194 -32.78 -19.26 -26.16
CA ASP A 194 -33.93 -19.94 -25.54
C ASP A 194 -34.13 -19.53 -24.08
N TYR A 195 -33.04 -19.44 -23.31
CA TYR A 195 -33.08 -18.90 -21.95
C TYR A 195 -33.71 -17.50 -21.93
N LEU A 196 -33.19 -16.59 -22.78
CA LEU A 196 -33.62 -15.20 -22.82
C LEU A 196 -35.06 -15.06 -23.35
N THR A 197 -35.48 -15.94 -24.26
CA THR A 197 -36.87 -16.01 -24.76
C THR A 197 -37.84 -16.30 -23.62
N LEU A 198 -37.56 -17.33 -22.80
CA LEU A 198 -38.44 -17.68 -21.68
C LEU A 198 -38.44 -16.61 -20.58
N VAL A 199 -37.29 -16.03 -20.24
CA VAL A 199 -37.24 -14.94 -19.25
C VAL A 199 -37.99 -13.71 -19.76
N ARG A 200 -37.80 -13.30 -21.01
CA ARG A 200 -38.52 -12.16 -21.61
C ARG A 200 -40.04 -12.40 -21.66
N ARG A 201 -40.48 -13.64 -21.87
CA ARG A 201 -41.91 -14.01 -21.86
C ARG A 201 -42.52 -13.91 -20.45
N ALA A 202 -41.76 -14.26 -19.42
CA ALA A 202 -42.21 -14.17 -18.03
C ALA A 202 -42.15 -12.73 -17.47
N HIS A 203 -41.09 -12.01 -17.82
CA HIS A 203 -40.76 -10.68 -17.30
C HIS A 203 -40.28 -9.77 -18.45
N PRO A 204 -41.20 -9.16 -19.22
CA PRO A 204 -40.86 -8.35 -20.39
C PRO A 204 -40.05 -7.08 -20.04
N GLU A 205 -40.09 -6.64 -18.78
CA GLU A 205 -39.38 -5.48 -18.25
C GLU A 205 -37.85 -5.69 -18.10
N ILE A 206 -37.40 -6.94 -17.96
CA ILE A 206 -36.01 -7.25 -17.65
C ILE A 206 -35.10 -6.88 -18.84
N ARG A 207 -34.01 -6.19 -18.52
CA ARG A 207 -32.89 -5.92 -19.43
C ARG A 207 -31.75 -6.91 -19.19
N PHE A 208 -31.12 -7.35 -20.27
CA PHE A 208 -30.08 -8.39 -20.21
C PHE A 208 -28.69 -7.80 -20.40
N PHE A 209 -27.75 -8.24 -19.56
CA PHE A 209 -26.33 -7.93 -19.63
C PHE A 209 -25.51 -9.22 -19.68
N LEU A 210 -24.46 -9.25 -20.49
CA LEU A 210 -23.46 -10.32 -20.43
C LEU A 210 -22.34 -9.92 -19.48
N LEU A 211 -22.23 -10.62 -18.35
CA LEU A 211 -21.08 -10.52 -17.46
C LEU A 211 -19.99 -11.48 -17.94
N THR A 212 -18.75 -11.00 -17.97
CA THR A 212 -17.60 -11.79 -18.39
C THR A 212 -16.40 -11.53 -17.49
N ASN A 213 -15.95 -12.59 -16.81
CA ASN A 213 -14.61 -12.66 -16.22
C ASN A 213 -13.59 -12.68 -17.38
N PHE A 214 -13.07 -11.50 -17.69
CA PHE A 214 -12.36 -11.19 -18.93
C PHE A 214 -10.90 -11.67 -18.99
N PRO A 215 -10.12 -11.73 -17.89
CA PRO A 215 -8.74 -12.26 -17.91
C PRO A 215 -8.63 -13.69 -18.44
N ASN A 216 -9.64 -14.53 -18.21
CA ASN A 216 -9.63 -15.92 -18.64
C ASN A 216 -9.85 -16.12 -20.16
N TRP A 217 -10.16 -15.06 -20.91
CA TRP A 217 -10.32 -15.12 -22.36
C TRP A 217 -9.14 -14.54 -23.13
N GLY A 218 -8.91 -15.04 -24.35
CA GLY A 218 -8.22 -14.27 -25.38
C GLY A 218 -9.12 -13.18 -25.94
N TYR A 219 -8.56 -12.22 -26.67
CA TYR A 219 -9.34 -11.17 -27.33
C TYR A 219 -8.65 -10.69 -28.60
N ARG A 220 -9.32 -10.81 -29.76
CA ARG A 220 -8.81 -10.37 -31.07
C ARG A 220 -7.44 -10.97 -31.46
N GLY A 221 -7.27 -12.26 -31.21
CA GLY A 221 -6.06 -13.03 -31.45
C GLY A 221 -5.04 -12.99 -30.30
N ASP A 222 -5.24 -12.16 -29.28
CA ASP A 222 -4.34 -12.05 -28.13
C ASP A 222 -4.61 -13.13 -27.07
N VAL A 223 -3.62 -13.38 -26.22
CA VAL A 223 -3.58 -14.46 -25.21
C VAL A 223 -4.58 -14.26 -24.06
N SER A 224 -4.99 -15.33 -23.37
CA SER A 224 -5.62 -15.19 -22.04
C SER A 224 -4.56 -15.09 -20.94
N TYR A 225 -4.96 -14.63 -19.75
CA TYR A 225 -4.04 -14.41 -18.62
C TYR A 225 -3.28 -15.67 -18.21
N HIS A 226 -3.95 -16.83 -18.24
CA HIS A 226 -3.32 -18.13 -17.96
C HIS A 226 -2.76 -18.83 -19.22
N ALA A 227 -2.94 -18.25 -20.41
CA ALA A 227 -2.35 -18.68 -21.69
C ALA A 227 -2.39 -20.19 -21.97
N ARG A 228 -3.50 -20.85 -21.59
CA ARG A 228 -3.67 -22.30 -21.73
C ARG A 228 -4.04 -22.70 -23.17
N GLY A 229 -3.83 -23.97 -23.50
CA GLY A 229 -4.19 -24.55 -24.81
C GLY A 229 -3.26 -24.12 -25.96
N PRO A 230 -3.45 -24.70 -27.16
CA PRO A 230 -2.56 -24.50 -28.31
C PRO A 230 -2.59 -23.06 -28.86
N GLN A 231 -3.72 -22.36 -28.69
CA GLN A 231 -3.87 -20.95 -29.08
C GLN A 231 -3.48 -19.97 -27.96
N ARG A 232 -3.11 -20.46 -26.77
CA ARG A 232 -2.82 -19.65 -25.57
C ARG A 232 -4.00 -18.78 -25.13
N GLN A 233 -5.22 -19.29 -25.30
CA GLN A 233 -6.48 -18.66 -24.95
C GLN A 233 -7.32 -19.71 -24.19
N ASP A 234 -7.40 -19.59 -22.86
CA ASP A 234 -7.95 -20.64 -21.96
C ASP A 234 -9.39 -21.03 -22.34
N TYR A 235 -10.30 -20.06 -22.42
CA TYR A 235 -11.67 -20.30 -22.93
C TYR A 235 -11.86 -20.06 -24.43
N GLY A 236 -10.83 -19.58 -25.14
CA GLY A 236 -10.87 -19.13 -26.55
C GLY A 236 -10.89 -17.62 -26.70
N ASP A 237 -11.24 -17.13 -27.91
CA ASP A 237 -11.30 -15.69 -28.22
C ASP A 237 -12.69 -15.09 -27.95
N TYR A 238 -12.74 -14.11 -27.06
CA TYR A 238 -14.00 -13.49 -26.66
C TYR A 238 -14.57 -12.51 -27.71
N ASP A 239 -13.76 -11.95 -28.61
CA ASP A 239 -14.28 -11.09 -29.69
C ASP A 239 -15.14 -11.91 -30.67
N THR A 240 -14.79 -13.19 -30.89
CA THR A 240 -15.61 -14.17 -31.60
C THR A 240 -16.90 -14.47 -30.83
N VAL A 241 -16.79 -14.80 -29.53
CA VAL A 241 -17.95 -15.16 -28.69
C VAL A 241 -18.99 -14.06 -28.65
N VAL A 242 -18.59 -12.82 -28.34
CA VAL A 242 -19.54 -11.71 -28.19
C VAL A 242 -20.22 -11.36 -29.53
N ARG A 243 -19.54 -11.50 -30.67
CA ARG A 243 -20.13 -11.28 -32.00
C ARG A 243 -21.18 -12.33 -32.34
N VAL A 244 -20.85 -13.62 -32.19
CA VAL A 244 -21.80 -14.72 -32.46
C VAL A 244 -23.04 -14.57 -31.59
N VAL A 245 -22.88 -14.25 -30.30
CA VAL A 245 -24.00 -13.99 -29.40
C VAL A 245 -24.82 -12.78 -29.85
N LEU A 246 -24.20 -11.65 -30.18
CA LEU A 246 -24.91 -10.46 -30.65
C LEU A 246 -25.70 -10.71 -31.94
N ASP A 247 -25.15 -11.44 -32.90
CA ASP A 247 -25.82 -11.77 -34.16
C ASP A 247 -27.00 -12.73 -33.95
N LYS A 248 -26.83 -13.78 -33.12
CA LYS A 248 -27.90 -14.71 -32.71
C LYS A 248 -29.05 -13.97 -32.01
N LEU A 249 -28.73 -13.14 -31.02
CA LEU A 249 -29.71 -12.37 -30.25
C LEU A 249 -30.42 -11.31 -31.10
N LYS A 250 -29.73 -10.70 -32.05
CA LYS A 250 -30.32 -9.80 -33.05
C LYS A 250 -31.29 -10.53 -33.98
N ALA A 251 -30.93 -11.72 -34.45
CA ALA A 251 -31.82 -12.56 -35.26
C ALA A 251 -33.08 -13.01 -34.49
N ALA A 252 -32.94 -13.29 -33.19
CA ALA A 252 -34.05 -13.64 -32.29
C ALA A 252 -34.86 -12.43 -31.77
N ASN A 253 -34.50 -11.19 -32.14
CA ASN A 253 -35.11 -9.96 -31.63
C ASN A 253 -35.05 -9.82 -30.08
N LEU A 254 -33.95 -10.25 -29.48
CA LEU A 254 -33.65 -10.21 -28.04
C LEU A 254 -32.44 -9.31 -27.74
N PRO A 255 -32.52 -7.99 -27.98
CA PRO A 255 -31.37 -7.10 -27.81
C PRO A 255 -30.87 -7.08 -26.37
N LEU A 256 -29.55 -7.17 -26.22
CA LEU A 256 -28.87 -6.88 -24.95
C LEU A 256 -28.96 -5.38 -24.65
N ALA A 257 -29.06 -5.05 -23.36
CA ALA A 257 -28.93 -3.67 -22.91
C ALA A 257 -27.47 -3.27 -22.69
N GLY A 258 -26.59 -4.24 -22.42
CA GLY A 258 -25.17 -3.99 -22.26
C GLY A 258 -24.32 -5.21 -21.94
N VAL A 259 -23.11 -4.93 -21.47
CA VAL A 259 -22.10 -5.90 -21.05
C VAL A 259 -21.48 -5.46 -19.73
N THR A 260 -21.05 -6.40 -18.91
CA THR A 260 -20.35 -6.17 -17.64
C THR A 260 -19.00 -6.88 -17.67
N VAL A 261 -17.93 -6.16 -17.37
CA VAL A 261 -16.59 -6.74 -17.28
C VAL A 261 -16.22 -6.96 -15.82
N ASP A 262 -15.82 -8.19 -15.50
CA ASP A 262 -15.03 -8.53 -14.33
C ASP A 262 -13.57 -8.73 -14.77
N ASN A 263 -12.67 -7.91 -14.23
CA ASN A 263 -11.24 -7.94 -14.51
C ASN A 263 -10.49 -7.29 -13.33
N PRO A 264 -10.23 -8.02 -12.23
CA PRO A 264 -9.74 -7.43 -10.99
C PRO A 264 -8.42 -6.67 -11.13
N TYR A 265 -8.18 -5.72 -10.22
CA TYR A 265 -7.04 -4.79 -10.28
C TYR A 265 -5.72 -5.47 -10.69
N ASP A 266 -5.34 -6.53 -9.98
CA ASP A 266 -4.08 -7.22 -10.18
C ASP A 266 -3.98 -7.93 -11.55
N TYR A 267 -5.09 -8.32 -12.17
CA TYR A 267 -5.12 -8.73 -13.58
C TYR A 267 -5.07 -7.52 -14.53
N LEU A 268 -5.73 -6.42 -14.19
CA LEU A 268 -5.79 -5.19 -15.00
C LEU A 268 -4.42 -4.53 -15.19
N VAL A 269 -3.52 -4.68 -14.21
CA VAL A 269 -2.13 -4.18 -14.27
C VAL A 269 -1.08 -5.28 -14.52
N GLY A 270 -1.49 -6.53 -14.70
CA GLY A 270 -0.58 -7.67 -14.92
C GLY A 270 0.25 -8.10 -13.71
N GLU A 271 -0.12 -7.69 -12.49
CA GLU A 271 0.55 -8.06 -11.23
C GLU A 271 0.09 -9.43 -10.68
N HIS A 272 -1.01 -9.99 -11.18
CA HIS A 272 -1.50 -11.32 -10.77
C HIS A 272 -0.58 -12.45 -11.30
N PHE A 273 -0.50 -13.58 -10.59
CA PHE A 273 0.34 -14.71 -10.99
C PHE A 273 -0.21 -15.45 -12.24
N SER A 274 0.66 -15.76 -13.21
CA SER A 274 0.30 -16.66 -14.31
C SER A 274 1.20 -17.86 -14.39
N VAL A 275 0.58 -19.03 -14.63
CA VAL A 275 1.27 -20.31 -14.76
C VAL A 275 1.93 -20.49 -16.13
N ASN A 276 1.44 -19.84 -17.20
CA ASN A 276 1.95 -20.00 -18.58
C ASN A 276 2.27 -18.68 -19.31
N LEU A 277 1.96 -17.51 -18.74
CA LEU A 277 2.56 -16.23 -19.17
C LEU A 277 3.79 -15.95 -18.33
N LYS A 278 4.96 -15.92 -18.97
CA LYS A 278 6.26 -15.71 -18.32
C LYS A 278 6.37 -14.36 -17.60
N ASP A 279 5.72 -13.33 -18.13
CA ASP A 279 5.53 -12.04 -17.46
C ASP A 279 4.20 -11.43 -17.96
N PRO A 280 3.11 -11.47 -17.18
CA PRO A 280 1.82 -10.95 -17.60
C PRO A 280 1.82 -9.45 -17.89
N ARG A 281 2.76 -8.66 -17.34
CA ARG A 281 2.87 -7.20 -17.56
C ARG A 281 3.29 -6.84 -18.98
N THR A 282 3.69 -7.83 -19.79
CA THR A 282 3.98 -7.65 -21.22
C THR A 282 2.73 -7.53 -22.10
N VAL A 283 1.54 -7.73 -21.53
CA VAL A 283 0.25 -7.60 -22.21
C VAL A 283 -0.50 -6.37 -21.65
N ASP A 284 -1.06 -5.55 -22.55
CA ASP A 284 -1.85 -4.38 -22.17
C ASP A 284 -3.30 -4.77 -21.80
N TRP A 285 -3.47 -5.30 -20.59
CA TRP A 285 -4.76 -5.72 -20.05
C TRP A 285 -5.76 -4.56 -19.93
N LEU A 286 -5.28 -3.38 -19.51
CA LEU A 286 -6.08 -2.17 -19.40
C LEU A 286 -6.56 -1.68 -20.78
N GLY A 287 -5.68 -1.63 -21.77
CA GLY A 287 -6.01 -1.31 -23.16
C GLY A 287 -6.97 -2.33 -23.79
N ARG A 288 -6.87 -3.62 -23.41
CA ARG A 288 -7.88 -4.64 -23.79
C ARG A 288 -9.27 -4.32 -23.24
N VAL A 289 -9.40 -3.99 -21.95
CA VAL A 289 -10.69 -3.62 -21.36
C VAL A 289 -11.26 -2.35 -22.01
N ARG A 290 -10.41 -1.34 -22.27
CA ARG A 290 -10.80 -0.10 -22.97
C ARG A 290 -11.22 -0.35 -24.43
N THR A 291 -10.53 -1.24 -25.14
CA THR A 291 -10.89 -1.64 -26.52
C THR A 291 -12.24 -2.35 -26.55
N TYR A 292 -12.56 -3.14 -25.52
CA TYR A 292 -13.87 -3.78 -25.39
C TYR A 292 -14.98 -2.80 -24.98
N GLU A 293 -14.67 -1.77 -24.17
CA GLU A 293 -15.58 -0.64 -23.90
C GLU A 293 -15.93 0.12 -25.19
N ASP A 294 -14.93 0.44 -26.02
CA ASP A 294 -15.15 1.13 -27.30
C ASP A 294 -15.93 0.24 -28.30
N PHE A 295 -15.71 -1.08 -28.29
CA PHE A 295 -16.55 -2.03 -29.02
C PHE A 295 -18.02 -2.01 -28.54
N ALA A 296 -18.26 -2.09 -27.22
CA ALA A 296 -19.60 -2.06 -26.66
C ALA A 296 -20.34 -0.77 -27.04
N ARG A 297 -19.67 0.39 -26.92
CA ARG A 297 -20.19 1.69 -27.35
C ARG A 297 -20.52 1.72 -28.85
N ALA A 298 -19.67 1.15 -29.71
CA ALA A 298 -19.94 1.04 -31.15
C ALA A 298 -21.17 0.16 -31.46
N GLN A 299 -21.44 -0.87 -30.65
CA GLN A 299 -22.66 -1.68 -30.72
C GLN A 299 -23.87 -1.04 -30.01
N ARG A 300 -23.74 0.19 -29.49
CA ARG A 300 -24.76 0.91 -28.68
C ARG A 300 -25.16 0.18 -27.39
N LEU A 301 -24.25 -0.64 -26.86
CA LEU A 301 -24.40 -1.36 -25.60
C LEU A 301 -23.92 -0.49 -24.44
N GLN A 302 -24.60 -0.57 -23.30
CA GLN A 302 -24.07 -0.02 -22.04
C GLN A 302 -22.87 -0.86 -21.60
N PHE A 303 -21.82 -0.23 -21.09
CA PHE A 303 -20.62 -0.90 -20.61
C PHE A 303 -20.48 -0.70 -19.11
N ASN A 304 -20.53 -1.78 -18.34
CA ASN A 304 -20.35 -1.75 -16.90
C ASN A 304 -18.98 -2.34 -16.53
N LEU A 305 -18.35 -1.79 -15.50
CA LEU A 305 -17.11 -2.33 -14.93
C LEU A 305 -17.34 -2.74 -13.48
N ILE A 306 -17.03 -3.98 -13.14
CA ILE A 306 -16.85 -4.42 -11.75
C ILE A 306 -15.48 -3.96 -11.28
N VAL A 307 -15.43 -3.35 -10.09
CA VAL A 307 -14.19 -2.89 -9.46
C VAL A 307 -13.94 -3.64 -8.15
N ASN A 308 -12.80 -4.33 -8.12
CA ASN A 308 -12.38 -5.29 -7.09
C ASN A 308 -10.86 -5.55 -7.20
N SER A 309 -10.31 -6.31 -6.25
CA SER A 309 -8.96 -6.91 -6.36
C SER A 309 -9.00 -8.34 -5.84
N GLU A 310 -8.37 -9.27 -6.56
CA GLU A 310 -8.22 -10.65 -6.11
C GLU A 310 -7.13 -10.75 -5.04
N ARG A 311 -5.98 -10.11 -5.29
CA ARG A 311 -4.89 -10.00 -4.31
C ARG A 311 -5.38 -9.44 -2.99
N GLY A 312 -6.12 -8.33 -3.02
CA GLY A 312 -6.71 -7.74 -1.83
C GLY A 312 -7.79 -8.62 -1.22
N GLY A 313 -8.63 -9.23 -2.07
CA GLY A 313 -9.73 -10.10 -1.67
C GLY A 313 -9.29 -11.32 -0.85
N HIS A 314 -8.06 -11.79 -1.07
CA HIS A 314 -7.44 -12.88 -0.34
C HIS A 314 -6.46 -12.45 0.77
N LYS A 315 -6.17 -11.14 0.93
CA LYS A 315 -5.12 -10.64 1.85
C LYS A 315 -5.64 -9.83 3.02
N SER A 316 -6.39 -8.74 2.79
CA SER A 316 -6.99 -7.93 3.85
C SER A 316 -7.97 -6.89 3.30
N ASP A 317 -8.87 -6.40 4.16
CA ASP A 317 -9.83 -5.32 3.85
C ASP A 317 -9.09 -4.07 3.33
N GLU A 318 -7.95 -3.70 3.94
CA GLU A 318 -7.11 -2.57 3.53
C GLU A 318 -6.50 -2.73 2.14
N VAL A 319 -5.96 -3.91 1.81
CA VAL A 319 -5.38 -4.16 0.49
C VAL A 319 -6.48 -4.23 -0.56
N PHE A 320 -7.64 -4.83 -0.25
CA PHE A 320 -8.81 -4.81 -1.14
C PHE A 320 -9.28 -3.39 -1.43
N TYR A 321 -9.43 -2.55 -0.40
CA TYR A 321 -9.80 -1.15 -0.55
C TYR A 321 -8.78 -0.41 -1.42
N THR A 322 -7.50 -0.52 -1.08
CA THR A 322 -6.41 0.21 -1.74
C THR A 322 -6.26 -0.17 -3.21
N ASP A 323 -6.23 -1.46 -3.52
CA ASP A 323 -6.09 -1.93 -4.90
C ASP A 323 -7.36 -1.67 -5.73
N THR A 324 -8.55 -1.75 -5.15
CA THR A 324 -9.79 -1.38 -5.85
C THR A 324 -9.86 0.11 -6.15
N MET A 325 -9.37 0.98 -5.26
CA MET A 325 -9.25 2.42 -5.55
C MET A 325 -8.24 2.70 -6.67
N LYS A 326 -7.07 2.04 -6.67
CA LYS A 326 -6.12 2.12 -7.79
C LYS A 326 -6.72 1.66 -9.11
N MET A 327 -7.60 0.65 -9.10
CA MET A 327 -8.31 0.19 -10.29
C MET A 327 -9.20 1.29 -10.88
N VAL A 328 -9.99 1.96 -10.03
CA VAL A 328 -10.85 3.08 -10.43
C VAL A 328 -10.01 4.22 -11.01
N GLU A 329 -8.92 4.59 -10.33
CA GLU A 329 -8.01 5.65 -10.76
C GLU A 329 -7.33 5.33 -12.09
N ALA A 330 -6.72 4.15 -12.23
CA ALA A 330 -6.04 3.71 -13.46
C ALA A 330 -7.01 3.65 -14.65
N TYR A 331 -8.23 3.15 -14.44
CA TYR A 331 -9.25 3.10 -15.49
C TYR A 331 -9.71 4.51 -15.92
N LEU A 332 -9.93 5.41 -14.95
CA LEU A 332 -10.26 6.82 -15.23
C LEU A 332 -9.13 7.55 -15.97
N GLN A 333 -7.87 7.30 -15.59
CA GLN A 333 -6.67 7.87 -16.22
C GLN A 333 -6.49 7.40 -17.67
N ALA A 334 -6.79 6.13 -17.97
CA ALA A 334 -6.84 5.60 -19.35
C ALA A 334 -8.06 6.09 -20.17
N GLY A 335 -8.79 7.10 -19.68
CA GLY A 335 -9.99 7.66 -20.33
C GLY A 335 -11.22 6.77 -20.24
N GLY A 336 -11.19 5.70 -19.44
CA GLY A 336 -12.34 4.81 -19.22
C GLY A 336 -13.49 5.54 -18.55
N ARG A 337 -14.70 5.39 -19.08
CA ARG A 337 -15.91 6.04 -18.55
C ARG A 337 -17.06 5.04 -18.69
N PRO A 338 -17.12 4.03 -17.80
CA PRO A 338 -18.12 3.01 -17.88
C PRO A 338 -19.49 3.64 -17.55
N THR A 339 -20.56 3.07 -18.11
CA THR A 339 -21.93 3.44 -17.76
C THR A 339 -22.21 3.20 -16.28
N ARG A 340 -21.66 2.12 -15.71
CA ARG A 340 -21.82 1.75 -14.30
C ARG A 340 -20.51 1.27 -13.68
N TRP A 341 -20.30 1.66 -12.43
CA TRP A 341 -19.26 1.16 -11.53
C TRP A 341 -19.90 0.21 -10.52
N PHE A 342 -19.62 -1.10 -10.61
CA PHE A 342 -20.07 -2.10 -9.64
C PHE A 342 -18.97 -2.34 -8.61
N VAL A 343 -19.14 -1.79 -7.41
CA VAL A 343 -18.27 -2.08 -6.26
C VAL A 343 -18.69 -3.45 -5.70
N GLN A 344 -17.84 -4.47 -5.86
CA GLN A 344 -18.23 -5.86 -5.63
C GLN A 344 -17.10 -6.68 -5.01
N SER A 345 -17.44 -7.63 -4.13
CA SER A 345 -16.52 -8.70 -3.74
C SER A 345 -17.26 -10.03 -3.54
N TRP A 346 -16.59 -11.12 -3.93
CA TRP A 346 -16.91 -12.52 -3.61
C TRP A 346 -15.79 -13.20 -2.82
N TYR A 347 -14.74 -12.46 -2.48
CA TYR A 347 -13.59 -12.97 -1.74
C TYR A 347 -13.85 -12.92 -0.22
N SER A 348 -12.87 -13.34 0.60
CA SER A 348 -12.98 -13.22 2.06
C SER A 348 -12.95 -11.77 2.55
N HIS A 349 -12.34 -10.87 1.77
CA HIS A 349 -12.25 -9.44 2.05
C HIS A 349 -13.10 -8.59 1.06
N PRO A 350 -13.69 -7.46 1.51
CA PRO A 350 -13.66 -6.97 2.88
C PRO A 350 -14.55 -7.84 3.79
N THR A 351 -14.07 -8.12 4.99
CA THR A 351 -14.81 -8.89 5.99
C THR A 351 -16.11 -8.19 6.39
N GLN A 352 -16.03 -6.86 6.51
CA GLN A 352 -17.09 -5.97 6.98
C GLN A 352 -17.75 -5.19 5.83
N ILE A 353 -19.07 -5.29 5.72
CA ILE A 353 -19.86 -4.58 4.70
C ILE A 353 -20.23 -3.15 5.16
N VAL A 354 -20.65 -3.03 6.43
CA VAL A 354 -21.13 -1.80 7.08
C VAL A 354 -20.50 -1.68 8.48
N PRO A 355 -20.32 -0.46 9.02
CA PRO A 355 -20.76 0.84 8.51
C PRO A 355 -19.73 1.54 7.60
N GLU A 356 -20.17 2.58 6.89
CA GLU A 356 -19.32 3.41 5.99
C GLU A 356 -18.26 4.25 6.73
N SER A 357 -18.36 4.31 8.07
CA SER A 357 -17.44 4.99 8.97
C SER A 357 -16.28 4.11 9.44
N VAL A 358 -16.39 2.78 9.30
CA VAL A 358 -15.27 1.87 9.56
C VAL A 358 -14.33 1.88 8.35
N PRO A 359 -13.02 2.14 8.54
CA PRO A 359 -12.04 2.08 7.46
C PRO A 359 -12.12 0.76 6.70
N HIS A 360 -12.03 0.84 5.37
CA HIS A 360 -11.94 -0.31 4.46
C HIS A 360 -13.17 -1.24 4.40
N SER A 361 -14.27 -0.93 5.09
CA SER A 361 -15.54 -1.63 4.87
C SER A 361 -16.03 -1.48 3.43
N LEU A 362 -16.87 -2.40 2.94
CA LEU A 362 -17.36 -2.33 1.55
C LEU A 362 -18.13 -1.02 1.28
N THR A 363 -18.87 -0.51 2.27
CA THR A 363 -19.54 0.80 2.16
C THR A 363 -18.58 1.99 2.28
N ALA A 364 -17.49 1.90 3.05
CA ALA A 364 -16.43 2.91 3.03
C ALA A 364 -15.70 2.97 1.67
N LEU A 365 -15.43 1.80 1.06
CA LEU A 365 -14.93 1.72 -0.32
C LEU A 365 -15.91 2.33 -1.31
N THR A 366 -17.19 1.95 -1.23
CA THR A 366 -18.24 2.48 -2.12
C THR A 366 -18.34 4.00 -2.02
N LYS A 367 -18.23 4.55 -0.81
CA LYS A 367 -18.17 6.00 -0.56
C LYS A 367 -16.97 6.67 -1.24
N ALA A 368 -15.79 6.04 -1.19
CA ALA A 368 -14.59 6.55 -1.85
C ALA A 368 -14.70 6.49 -3.40
N VAL A 369 -15.25 5.40 -3.94
CA VAL A 369 -15.55 5.29 -5.39
C VAL A 369 -16.54 6.37 -5.82
N ILE A 370 -17.65 6.55 -5.09
CA ILE A 370 -18.64 7.62 -5.32
C ILE A 370 -17.96 9.00 -5.34
N GLY A 371 -17.12 9.32 -4.35
CA GLY A 371 -16.41 10.59 -4.30
C GLY A 371 -15.46 10.79 -5.49
N THR A 372 -14.76 9.74 -5.91
CA THR A 372 -13.79 9.78 -7.00
C THR A 372 -14.48 9.98 -8.36
N VAL A 373 -15.49 9.18 -8.68
CA VAL A 373 -16.15 9.22 -10.00
C VAL A 373 -17.09 10.42 -10.17
N ASN A 374 -17.68 10.94 -9.08
CA ASN A 374 -18.57 12.10 -9.13
C ASN A 374 -17.84 13.45 -8.95
N SER A 375 -16.52 13.46 -8.78
CA SER A 375 -15.80 14.73 -8.73
C SER A 375 -15.74 15.32 -10.14
N ASP A 376 -16.40 16.46 -10.35
CA ASP A 376 -16.29 17.28 -11.58
C ASP A 376 -14.88 17.89 -11.77
N THR A 377 -13.92 17.53 -10.90
CA THR A 377 -12.50 17.65 -11.17
C THR A 377 -12.22 17.06 -12.55
N PRO A 378 -11.75 17.85 -13.55
CA PRO A 378 -11.25 17.28 -14.80
C PRO A 378 -10.18 16.27 -14.40
N ALA A 379 -10.45 14.99 -14.68
CA ALA A 379 -9.81 13.82 -14.06
C ALA A 379 -8.38 14.16 -13.68
N ARG A 380 -8.15 14.43 -12.36
CA ARG A 380 -7.01 15.23 -11.86
C ARG A 380 -5.81 14.79 -12.67
N THR A 381 -5.33 15.64 -13.57
CA THR A 381 -4.27 15.23 -14.46
C THR A 381 -3.08 14.94 -13.57
N THR A 382 -2.84 13.65 -13.31
CA THR A 382 -1.50 13.11 -13.20
C THR A 382 -0.78 13.79 -14.35
N PRO A 383 0.16 14.72 -14.09
CA PRO A 383 0.75 15.52 -15.15
C PRO A 383 1.20 14.53 -16.22
N GLN A 384 0.62 14.65 -17.43
CA GLN A 384 0.72 13.66 -18.50
C GLN A 384 2.16 13.15 -18.50
N ALA A 385 2.37 11.87 -18.18
CA ALA A 385 3.67 11.34 -17.71
C ALA A 385 4.80 12.03 -18.47
N PRO A 386 5.54 12.94 -17.80
CA PRO A 386 6.08 14.12 -18.45
C PRO A 386 7.02 13.69 -19.57
N ALA A 387 6.76 14.16 -20.78
CA ALA A 387 7.34 13.61 -22.00
C ALA A 387 8.86 13.44 -21.82
N VAL A 388 9.37 12.23 -22.00
CA VAL A 388 10.78 11.92 -21.70
C VAL A 388 11.59 11.98 -23.00
N ARG A 389 12.51 12.93 -23.11
CA ARG A 389 13.54 12.93 -24.15
C ARG A 389 14.65 11.97 -23.75
N ILE A 390 14.86 10.92 -24.54
CA ILE A 390 15.96 9.97 -24.31
C ILE A 390 17.18 10.42 -25.11
N VAL A 391 18.33 10.55 -24.44
CA VAL A 391 19.63 10.80 -25.06
C VAL A 391 20.56 9.64 -24.70
N GLU A 392 20.78 8.75 -25.66
CA GLU A 392 21.54 7.53 -25.44
C GLU A 392 23.02 7.68 -25.82
N ARG A 393 23.86 6.79 -25.26
CA ARG A 393 25.26 6.59 -25.68
C ARG A 393 26.11 7.86 -25.62
N VAL A 394 25.82 8.76 -24.68
CA VAL A 394 26.63 9.96 -24.48
C VAL A 394 27.88 9.58 -23.71
N SER A 395 29.05 9.92 -24.24
CA SER A 395 30.28 9.82 -23.45
C SER A 395 30.52 11.11 -22.67
N TYR A 396 30.83 10.97 -21.38
CA TYR A 396 31.12 12.09 -20.47
C TYR A 396 32.62 12.39 -20.31
N SER A 397 33.47 11.69 -21.08
CA SER A 397 34.93 11.78 -21.02
C SER A 397 35.56 11.64 -22.41
N ARG A 398 36.74 12.24 -22.60
CA ARG A 398 37.53 12.10 -23.82
C ARG A 398 38.53 10.92 -23.77
N GLU A 399 38.78 10.37 -22.58
CA GLU A 399 39.84 9.38 -22.34
C GLU A 399 39.42 7.95 -22.73
N ALA A 400 38.30 7.46 -22.20
CA ALA A 400 37.79 6.11 -22.46
C ALA A 400 36.32 6.14 -22.92
N PRO A 401 36.03 6.72 -24.11
CA PRO A 401 34.67 7.04 -24.52
C PRO A 401 33.75 5.83 -24.78
N GLN A 402 34.26 4.60 -24.74
CA GLN A 402 33.46 3.38 -24.81
C GLN A 402 33.06 2.82 -23.43
N ALA A 403 33.77 3.19 -22.37
CA ALA A 403 33.52 2.73 -21.00
C ALA A 403 32.88 3.81 -20.11
N GLN A 404 33.25 5.07 -20.33
CA GLN A 404 32.69 6.24 -19.65
C GLN A 404 31.46 6.74 -20.41
N MET A 405 30.34 6.05 -20.21
CA MET A 405 29.09 6.21 -20.98
C MET A 405 27.86 6.41 -20.09
N LEU A 406 26.91 7.22 -20.57
CA LEU A 406 25.61 7.41 -19.94
C LEU A 406 24.45 7.36 -20.94
N ASN A 407 23.25 7.08 -20.42
CA ASN A 407 21.97 7.36 -21.05
C ASN A 407 21.22 8.37 -20.17
N ALA A 408 20.69 9.44 -20.75
CA ALA A 408 19.89 10.44 -20.04
C ALA A 408 18.41 10.34 -20.43
N TYR A 409 17.55 10.21 -19.43
CA TYR A 409 16.10 10.16 -19.53
C TYR A 409 15.55 11.49 -18.98
N LEU A 410 15.31 12.43 -19.90
CA LEU A 410 15.11 13.85 -19.59
C LEU A 410 13.63 14.24 -19.61
N VAL A 411 13.09 14.51 -18.44
CA VAL A 411 11.72 14.99 -18.23
C VAL A 411 11.57 16.36 -18.90
N GLN A 412 10.71 16.47 -19.94
CA GLN A 412 10.46 17.73 -20.64
C GLN A 412 9.43 18.58 -19.87
N ARG A 413 9.85 19.77 -19.43
CA ARG A 413 9.01 20.81 -18.79
C ARG A 413 9.53 22.20 -19.13
N ASP A 414 8.68 23.22 -18.99
CA ASP A 414 9.05 24.62 -19.19
C ASP A 414 10.07 25.15 -18.17
N ALA A 415 10.19 24.50 -17.01
CA ALA A 415 11.12 24.83 -15.95
C ALA A 415 12.16 23.69 -15.78
N PRO A 416 13.44 24.02 -15.50
CA PRO A 416 14.48 23.02 -15.26
C PRO A 416 14.09 22.00 -14.17
N THR A 417 14.38 20.74 -14.45
CA THR A 417 14.02 19.58 -13.61
C THR A 417 15.14 19.25 -12.63
N ALA A 418 14.79 18.59 -11.51
CA ALA A 418 15.81 17.94 -10.70
C ALA A 418 16.32 16.67 -11.41
N ALA A 419 17.51 16.20 -11.04
CA ALA A 419 18.14 15.05 -11.67
C ALA A 419 18.64 14.00 -10.67
N ILE A 420 18.60 12.73 -11.06
CA ILE A 420 19.26 11.61 -10.36
C ILE A 420 20.36 11.05 -11.27
N VAL A 421 21.60 11.08 -10.79
CA VAL A 421 22.72 10.34 -11.39
C VAL A 421 22.70 8.92 -10.82
N GLN A 422 22.13 7.99 -11.58
CA GLN A 422 21.98 6.58 -11.24
C GLN A 422 23.21 5.80 -11.69
N ILE A 423 24.01 5.35 -10.72
CA ILE A 423 25.25 4.60 -10.94
C ILE A 423 24.90 3.12 -11.17
N LEU A 424 25.34 2.57 -12.31
CA LEU A 424 25.29 1.14 -12.59
C LEU A 424 26.60 0.48 -12.16
N SER A 425 26.62 -0.20 -11.01
CA SER A 425 27.82 -0.90 -10.54
C SER A 425 27.51 -2.13 -9.69
N GLY A 426 28.15 -3.25 -10.00
CA GLY A 426 28.17 -4.46 -9.18
C GLY A 426 29.61 -4.94 -8.98
N GLY A 427 30.10 -4.96 -7.74
CA GLY A 427 31.50 -5.28 -7.44
C GLY A 427 32.50 -4.31 -8.08
N TRP A 428 32.15 -3.02 -8.20
CA TRP A 428 32.92 -1.99 -8.89
C TRP A 428 33.16 -2.27 -10.38
N ASN A 429 32.25 -3.01 -11.01
CA ASN A 429 32.15 -3.20 -12.45
C ASN A 429 30.81 -2.69 -12.97
N SER A 430 30.82 -1.93 -14.07
CA SER A 430 29.61 -1.51 -14.79
C SER A 430 29.33 -2.41 -15.99
N ALA A 431 28.05 -2.67 -16.23
CA ALA A 431 27.58 -3.04 -17.56
C ALA A 431 27.32 -1.76 -18.40
N PRO A 432 27.44 -1.81 -19.74
CA PRO A 432 27.06 -0.68 -20.59
C PRO A 432 25.59 -0.25 -20.37
N PRO A 433 25.27 1.06 -20.39
CA PRO A 433 23.96 1.56 -19.97
C PRO A 433 22.80 1.18 -20.90
N GLN A 434 23.09 0.64 -22.09
CA GLN A 434 22.07 0.19 -23.06
C GLN A 434 21.28 -1.04 -22.57
N ASN A 435 21.73 -1.71 -21.51
CA ASN A 435 21.02 -2.84 -20.89
C ASN A 435 20.11 -2.42 -19.72
N ALA A 436 20.00 -1.13 -19.42
CA ALA A 436 19.18 -0.63 -18.31
C ALA A 436 17.69 -0.58 -18.69
N ASN A 437 16.87 -1.42 -18.04
CA ASN A 437 15.42 -1.34 -18.15
C ASN A 437 14.91 0.03 -17.65
N LEU A 438 13.88 0.58 -18.30
CA LEU A 438 13.23 1.83 -17.93
C LEU A 438 12.29 1.70 -16.72
N GLU A 439 11.69 0.53 -16.51
CA GLU A 439 10.69 0.30 -15.45
C GLU A 439 11.14 0.74 -14.04
N PRO A 440 12.38 0.44 -13.56
CA PRO A 440 12.85 0.89 -12.25
C PRO A 440 12.99 2.41 -12.12
N PHE A 441 12.97 3.16 -13.23
CA PHE A 441 13.13 4.62 -13.24
C PHE A 441 11.81 5.37 -13.42
N LYS A 442 10.76 4.69 -13.86
CA LYS A 442 9.44 5.27 -14.10
C LYS A 442 8.89 6.09 -12.91
N PRO A 443 9.00 5.66 -11.63
CA PRO A 443 8.50 6.45 -10.50
C PRO A 443 9.18 7.83 -10.34
N TYR A 444 10.44 7.97 -10.71
CA TYR A 444 11.15 9.27 -10.65
C TYR A 444 10.80 10.16 -11.84
N LEU A 445 10.71 9.56 -13.03
CA LEU A 445 10.30 10.27 -14.26
C LEU A 445 8.88 10.81 -14.12
N ASP A 446 7.94 10.00 -13.60
CA ASP A 446 6.56 10.40 -13.30
C ASP A 446 6.49 11.49 -12.20
N ALA A 447 7.43 11.49 -11.25
CA ALA A 447 7.60 12.56 -10.26
C ALA A 447 8.26 13.84 -10.82
N GLY A 448 8.61 13.87 -12.12
CA GLY A 448 9.23 15.02 -12.77
C GLY A 448 10.73 15.17 -12.53
N ILE A 449 11.42 14.09 -12.17
CA ILE A 449 12.87 14.04 -11.93
C ILE A 449 13.53 13.33 -13.12
N SER A 450 14.47 14.00 -13.79
CA SER A 450 15.26 13.42 -14.88
C SER A 450 16.24 12.36 -14.34
N VAL A 451 16.44 11.27 -15.06
CA VAL A 451 17.32 10.16 -14.61
C VAL A 451 18.47 9.97 -15.59
N ILE A 452 19.70 10.04 -15.09
CA ILE A 452 20.93 9.89 -15.86
C ILE A 452 21.61 8.62 -15.40
N VAL A 453 21.56 7.58 -16.24
CA VAL A 453 22.10 6.25 -15.94
C VAL A 453 23.54 6.18 -16.42
N VAL A 454 24.48 6.05 -15.49
CA VAL A 454 25.93 6.15 -15.71
C VAL A 454 26.62 4.81 -15.51
N ALA A 455 27.47 4.44 -16.47
CA ALA A 455 28.45 3.37 -16.35
C ALA A 455 29.87 3.97 -16.20
N HIS A 456 30.71 3.33 -15.40
CA HIS A 456 32.11 3.70 -15.15
C HIS A 456 33.07 2.58 -15.60
N ARG A 457 34.37 2.87 -15.60
CA ARG A 457 35.42 1.90 -15.94
C ARG A 457 35.44 0.77 -14.88
N PRO A 458 35.44 -0.51 -15.29
CA PRO A 458 35.44 -1.65 -14.37
C PRO A 458 36.80 -1.85 -13.72
N VAL A 459 36.83 -2.27 -12.46
CA VAL A 459 38.11 -2.46 -11.73
C VAL A 459 38.80 -3.78 -12.05
N GLY A 460 40.13 -3.75 -12.02
CA GLY A 460 41.04 -4.87 -12.23
C GLY A 460 42.48 -4.45 -11.95
N LYS A 461 43.45 -5.30 -12.30
CA LYS A 461 44.86 -5.07 -11.99
C LYS A 461 45.42 -3.76 -12.56
N ASP A 462 45.09 -3.45 -13.81
CA ASP A 462 45.62 -2.27 -14.52
C ASP A 462 44.77 -1.00 -14.34
N LEU A 463 43.56 -1.13 -13.77
CA LEU A 463 42.65 0.00 -13.53
C LEU A 463 41.88 -0.23 -12.23
N HIS A 464 42.16 0.59 -11.23
CA HIS A 464 41.65 0.42 -9.86
C HIS A 464 41.28 1.79 -9.26
N TRP A 465 40.99 1.86 -7.95
CA TRP A 465 40.76 3.15 -7.28
C TRP A 465 41.96 4.11 -7.47
N PRO A 466 41.75 5.40 -7.80
CA PRO A 466 40.49 6.15 -7.74
C PRO A 466 39.64 6.18 -9.02
N ALA A 467 40.07 5.54 -10.12
CA ALA A 467 39.43 5.66 -11.43
C ALA A 467 37.88 5.51 -11.48
N PRO A 468 37.22 4.53 -10.81
CA PRO A 468 35.76 4.46 -10.79
C PRO A 468 35.09 5.58 -9.96
N GLY A 469 35.78 6.13 -8.94
CA GLY A 469 35.32 7.33 -8.22
C GLY A 469 35.46 8.59 -9.06
N ASP A 470 36.60 8.73 -9.74
CA ASP A 470 36.87 9.81 -10.70
C ASP A 470 35.80 9.86 -11.80
N ASP A 471 35.42 8.69 -12.33
CA ASP A 471 34.39 8.54 -13.35
C ASP A 471 33.02 9.06 -12.91
N ILE A 472 32.59 8.75 -11.68
CA ILE A 472 31.30 9.22 -11.17
C ILE A 472 31.34 10.71 -10.83
N ALA A 473 32.44 11.21 -10.25
CA ALA A 473 32.61 12.65 -10.03
C ALA A 473 32.58 13.43 -11.36
N ARG A 474 33.28 12.91 -12.38
CA ARG A 474 33.29 13.43 -13.74
C ARG A 474 31.91 13.37 -14.40
N ALA A 475 31.13 12.31 -14.17
CA ALA A 475 29.77 12.21 -14.68
C ALA A 475 28.83 13.24 -14.05
N VAL A 476 28.93 13.50 -12.73
CA VAL A 476 28.17 14.57 -12.06
C VAL A 476 28.54 15.94 -12.64
N GLN A 477 29.84 16.21 -12.83
CA GLN A 477 30.33 17.41 -13.50
C GLN A 477 29.77 17.56 -14.92
N PHE A 478 29.73 16.47 -15.70
CA PHE A 478 29.23 16.48 -17.08
C PHE A 478 27.71 16.74 -17.14
N VAL A 479 26.92 16.12 -16.25
CA VAL A 479 25.48 16.41 -16.11
C VAL A 479 25.25 17.88 -15.77
N ARG A 480 26.13 18.46 -14.94
CA ARG A 480 26.08 19.87 -14.56
C ARG A 480 26.51 20.82 -15.69
N GLU A 481 27.46 20.43 -16.54
CA GLU A 481 27.83 21.16 -17.77
C GLU A 481 26.71 21.13 -18.81
N ARG A 482 25.97 20.01 -18.90
CA ARG A 482 24.86 19.83 -19.83
C ARG A 482 23.51 20.32 -19.31
N ALA A 483 23.45 20.88 -18.10
CA ALA A 483 22.21 21.17 -17.40
C ALA A 483 21.23 22.02 -18.25
N ASP A 484 21.73 23.09 -18.87
CA ASP A 484 20.95 23.98 -19.74
C ASP A 484 20.42 23.27 -21.00
N GLU A 485 21.25 22.45 -21.66
CA GLU A 485 20.87 21.66 -22.85
C GLU A 485 19.82 20.58 -22.51
N TRP A 486 19.86 20.07 -21.28
CA TRP A 486 19.07 18.93 -20.84
C TRP A 486 17.80 19.31 -20.07
N GLY A 487 17.59 20.59 -19.78
CA GLY A 487 16.47 21.05 -18.95
C GLY A 487 16.59 20.56 -17.51
N ILE A 488 17.81 20.52 -16.99
CA ILE A 488 18.13 20.13 -15.62
C ILE A 488 18.59 21.36 -14.84
N ASP A 489 18.24 21.43 -13.56
CA ASP A 489 18.75 22.41 -12.63
C ASP A 489 20.10 21.93 -12.04
N PRO A 490 21.22 22.63 -12.30
CA PRO A 490 22.54 22.23 -11.81
C PRO A 490 22.67 22.24 -10.27
N THR A 491 21.70 22.84 -9.57
CA THR A 491 21.61 22.92 -8.11
C THR A 491 20.69 21.88 -7.48
N ARG A 492 20.10 20.97 -8.28
CA ARG A 492 19.19 19.90 -7.82
C ARG A 492 19.57 18.52 -8.39
N ILE A 493 20.79 18.07 -8.11
CA ILE A 493 21.34 16.78 -8.57
C ILE A 493 21.54 15.82 -7.38
N ALA A 494 20.83 14.70 -7.37
CA ALA A 494 21.09 13.57 -6.48
C ALA A 494 22.04 12.54 -7.12
N VAL A 495 22.78 11.80 -6.29
CA VAL A 495 23.53 10.60 -6.72
C VAL A 495 22.90 9.35 -6.11
N LYS A 496 22.70 8.31 -6.91
CA LYS A 496 22.00 7.09 -6.49
C LYS A 496 22.72 5.82 -6.95
N GLY A 497 22.78 4.80 -6.09
CA GLY A 497 23.33 3.50 -6.46
C GLY A 497 23.01 2.39 -5.46
N ARG A 498 23.26 1.13 -5.87
CA ARG A 498 23.16 -0.05 -5.00
C ARG A 498 24.49 -0.79 -4.91
N SER A 499 24.79 -1.41 -3.77
CA SER A 499 26.04 -2.13 -3.50
C SER A 499 27.26 -1.25 -3.81
N SER A 500 28.20 -1.69 -4.64
CA SER A 500 29.33 -0.85 -5.09
C SER A 500 28.90 0.48 -5.72
N GLY A 501 27.72 0.57 -6.35
CA GLY A 501 27.20 1.84 -6.85
C GLY A 501 26.72 2.76 -5.72
N GLY A 502 26.23 2.19 -4.61
CA GLY A 502 25.90 2.94 -3.40
C GLY A 502 27.15 3.42 -2.66
N HIS A 503 28.21 2.60 -2.64
CA HIS A 503 29.54 3.00 -2.19
C HIS A 503 30.09 4.18 -3.01
N LEU A 504 30.06 4.11 -4.35
CA LEU A 504 30.49 5.21 -5.22
C LEU A 504 29.65 6.47 -5.04
N ALA A 505 28.32 6.34 -4.84
CA ALA A 505 27.44 7.47 -4.52
C ALA A 505 27.83 8.16 -3.20
N LEU A 506 28.17 7.37 -2.17
CA LEU A 506 28.63 7.88 -0.88
C LEU A 506 30.02 8.53 -0.98
N MET A 507 30.99 7.90 -1.67
CA MET A 507 32.32 8.48 -1.90
C MET A 507 32.20 9.85 -2.57
N VAL A 508 31.55 9.95 -3.73
CA VAL A 508 31.44 11.23 -4.48
C VAL A 508 30.63 12.29 -3.73
N GLY A 509 29.65 11.89 -2.91
CA GLY A 509 28.90 12.83 -2.08
C GLY A 509 29.70 13.40 -0.90
N PHE A 510 30.51 12.56 -0.25
CA PHE A 510 31.28 12.94 0.94
C PHE A 510 32.64 13.58 0.62
N GLU A 511 33.38 13.07 -0.38
CA GLU A 511 34.68 13.60 -0.80
C GLU A 511 34.64 15.11 -1.16
N PRO A 512 35.75 15.85 -1.01
CA PRO A 512 35.85 17.25 -1.40
C PRO A 512 35.37 17.53 -2.84
N ASP A 513 34.89 18.75 -3.08
CA ASP A 513 34.51 19.17 -4.43
C ASP A 513 35.74 19.19 -5.34
N ARG A 514 35.60 18.64 -6.55
CA ARG A 514 36.66 18.49 -7.54
C ARG A 514 36.60 19.56 -8.65
N ALA A 515 35.79 20.61 -8.48
CA ALA A 515 35.77 21.76 -9.37
C ALA A 515 37.16 22.42 -9.49
N ASN A 516 37.65 22.57 -10.72
CA ASN A 516 38.84 23.34 -11.05
C ASN A 516 38.45 24.52 -11.97
N PRO A 517 38.19 25.72 -11.42
CA PRO A 517 37.80 26.90 -12.22
C PRO A 517 38.81 27.31 -13.30
N ALA A 518 40.08 26.91 -13.15
CA ALA A 518 41.15 27.21 -14.10
C ALA A 518 41.34 26.13 -15.20
N ALA A 519 40.57 25.03 -15.15
CA ALA A 519 40.68 23.95 -16.14
C ALA A 519 40.39 24.42 -17.57
N GLN A 520 41.05 23.83 -18.56
CA GLN A 520 40.73 24.08 -19.97
C GLN A 520 39.41 23.41 -20.38
N ASP A 521 39.10 22.24 -19.81
CA ASP A 521 37.84 21.54 -20.02
C ASP A 521 36.71 22.23 -19.22
N PRO A 522 35.62 22.71 -19.87
CA PRO A 522 34.47 23.29 -19.18
C PRO A 522 33.80 22.35 -18.17
N VAL A 523 33.92 21.02 -18.35
CA VAL A 523 33.34 20.03 -17.44
C VAL A 523 34.09 20.00 -16.11
N GLU A 524 35.43 20.04 -16.12
CA GLU A 524 36.25 20.06 -14.89
C GLU A 524 36.00 21.31 -14.02
N ARG A 525 35.51 22.40 -14.62
CA ARG A 525 35.13 23.62 -13.88
C ARG A 525 33.86 23.45 -13.04
N GLN A 526 33.04 22.45 -13.35
CA GLN A 526 31.80 22.20 -12.63
C GLN A 526 32.07 21.56 -11.27
N SER A 527 31.15 21.78 -10.32
CA SER A 527 31.15 21.04 -9.06
C SER A 527 30.92 19.55 -9.30
N SER A 528 31.59 18.69 -8.51
CA SER A 528 31.30 17.26 -8.41
C SER A 528 30.31 16.92 -7.30
N LYS A 529 29.89 17.91 -6.48
CA LYS A 529 28.98 17.68 -5.34
C LYS A 529 27.54 17.35 -5.76
N SER A 530 26.93 16.46 -4.99
CA SER A 530 25.49 16.16 -5.03
C SER A 530 24.73 16.92 -3.94
N ASN A 531 23.43 17.08 -4.13
CA ASN A 531 22.51 17.72 -3.18
C ASN A 531 21.93 16.73 -2.16
N CYS A 532 21.85 15.45 -2.52
CA CYS A 532 21.56 14.34 -1.62
C CYS A 532 22.07 13.01 -2.23
N ILE A 533 22.18 11.99 -1.39
CA ILE A 533 22.71 10.66 -1.71
C ILE A 533 21.63 9.61 -1.44
N VAL A 534 21.47 8.64 -2.35
CA VAL A 534 20.63 7.45 -2.16
C VAL A 534 21.50 6.20 -2.35
N ALA A 535 21.76 5.46 -1.27
CA ALA A 535 22.71 4.35 -1.27
C ALA A 535 22.08 3.09 -0.66
N GLY A 536 21.74 2.11 -1.52
CA GLY A 536 21.16 0.84 -1.08
C GLY A 536 22.18 -0.29 -0.96
N ALA A 537 22.13 -1.10 0.10
CA ALA A 537 23.01 -2.25 0.34
C ALA A 537 24.51 -1.89 0.21
N ALA A 538 24.85 -0.65 0.57
CA ALA A 538 26.16 -0.07 0.29
C ALA A 538 27.20 -0.54 1.32
N PRO A 539 28.41 -0.92 0.88
CA PRO A 539 29.53 -1.06 1.80
C PRO A 539 30.06 0.34 2.15
N THR A 540 29.93 0.72 3.43
CA THR A 540 30.23 2.05 3.97
C THR A 540 31.57 2.11 4.71
N ASP A 541 32.01 0.95 5.21
CA ASP A 541 33.30 0.70 5.86
C ASP A 541 33.84 -0.63 5.33
N LEU A 542 34.80 -0.55 4.41
CA LEU A 542 35.45 -1.72 3.80
C LEU A 542 36.38 -2.43 4.78
N VAL A 543 36.93 -1.73 5.78
CA VAL A 543 37.86 -2.29 6.77
C VAL A 543 37.09 -3.13 7.78
N ALA A 544 35.99 -2.62 8.33
CA ALA A 544 35.10 -3.40 9.18
C ALA A 544 34.50 -4.58 8.40
N GLN A 545 34.03 -4.33 7.17
CA GLN A 545 33.47 -5.37 6.31
C GLN A 545 34.46 -6.54 6.08
N MET A 546 35.73 -6.24 5.78
CA MET A 546 36.78 -7.25 5.57
C MET A 546 37.21 -7.98 6.85
N ARG A 547 37.22 -7.31 8.00
CA ARG A 547 37.59 -7.94 9.28
C ARG A 547 36.60 -9.01 9.72
N GLU A 548 35.31 -8.76 9.50
CA GLU A 548 34.22 -9.60 9.98
C GLU A 548 33.77 -10.69 8.98
N LEU A 549 33.82 -10.40 7.67
CA LEU A 549 33.42 -11.37 6.62
C LEU A 549 34.48 -12.43 6.30
N LEU A 550 35.76 -12.06 6.46
CA LEU A 550 36.89 -12.83 5.96
C LEU A 550 37.80 -13.16 7.13
N THR A 551 37.31 -14.13 7.93
CA THR A 551 38.01 -14.69 9.10
C THR A 551 39.25 -15.49 8.71
N GLU A 552 39.31 -15.96 7.45
CA GLU A 552 40.46 -16.64 6.85
C GLU A 552 40.75 -16.04 5.47
N GLU A 553 42.01 -16.09 5.03
CA GLU A 553 42.39 -15.75 3.65
C GLU A 553 41.89 -16.85 2.70
N ASN A 554 40.64 -16.73 2.24
CA ASN A 554 40.12 -17.55 1.17
C ASN A 554 40.24 -16.80 -0.17
N PRO A 555 41.29 -17.05 -0.98
CA PRO A 555 41.47 -16.40 -2.28
C PRO A 555 40.42 -16.78 -3.33
N GLN A 556 39.54 -17.75 -3.05
CA GLN A 556 38.37 -18.07 -3.88
C GLN A 556 37.11 -17.29 -3.49
N SER A 557 37.16 -16.47 -2.44
CA SER A 557 36.03 -15.61 -2.07
C SER A 557 35.86 -14.48 -3.08
N TYR A 558 34.68 -14.41 -3.71
CA TYR A 558 34.32 -13.32 -4.63
C TYR A 558 34.52 -11.93 -4.02
N LEU A 559 34.26 -11.77 -2.71
CA LEU A 559 34.45 -10.49 -2.04
C LEU A 559 35.95 -10.13 -1.91
N TRP A 560 36.79 -11.12 -1.61
CA TRP A 560 38.25 -10.95 -1.50
C TRP A 560 38.85 -10.54 -2.85
N GLU A 561 38.48 -11.23 -3.94
CA GLU A 561 38.90 -10.89 -5.32
C GLU A 561 38.50 -9.44 -5.69
N ARG A 562 37.28 -9.02 -5.34
CA ARG A 562 36.78 -7.66 -5.66
C ARG A 562 37.49 -6.57 -4.87
N MET A 563 37.81 -6.83 -3.60
CA MET A 563 38.54 -5.88 -2.74
C MET A 563 40.01 -5.74 -3.17
N LEU A 564 40.67 -6.84 -3.56
CA LEU A 564 41.98 -6.81 -4.19
C LEU A 564 41.98 -6.03 -5.51
N SER A 565 41.00 -6.30 -6.39
CA SER A 565 40.83 -5.60 -7.67
C SER A 565 40.63 -4.09 -7.48
N LEU A 566 39.90 -3.68 -6.44
CA LEU A 566 39.65 -2.27 -6.12
C LEU A 566 40.92 -1.52 -5.72
N VAL A 567 41.93 -2.20 -5.15
CA VAL A 567 43.24 -1.62 -4.77
C VAL A 567 44.37 -1.94 -5.75
N GLY A 568 44.07 -2.57 -6.91
CA GLY A 568 45.05 -2.88 -7.95
C GLY A 568 45.94 -4.09 -7.69
N ALA A 569 45.56 -4.97 -6.74
CA ALA A 569 46.34 -6.14 -6.36
C ALA A 569 45.72 -7.45 -6.88
N ALA A 570 46.54 -8.49 -7.03
CA ALA A 570 46.11 -9.87 -7.24
C ALA A 570 46.28 -10.73 -5.96
N PRO A 571 45.63 -11.91 -5.87
CA PRO A 571 45.77 -12.80 -4.72
C PRO A 571 47.23 -13.17 -4.44
N GLY A 572 47.70 -12.91 -3.22
CA GLY A 572 49.07 -13.18 -2.79
C GLY A 572 50.10 -12.09 -3.10
N GLU A 573 49.72 -10.98 -3.74
CA GLU A 573 50.65 -9.85 -3.97
C GLU A 573 50.84 -8.94 -2.74
N ILE A 574 49.82 -8.84 -1.88
CA ILE A 574 49.81 -8.02 -0.67
C ILE A 574 49.25 -8.80 0.52
N SER A 575 49.65 -8.44 1.74
CA SER A 575 49.13 -9.06 2.97
C SER A 575 47.71 -8.59 3.30
N ARG A 576 46.98 -9.33 4.15
CA ARG A 576 45.68 -8.89 4.68
C ARG A 576 45.74 -7.53 5.36
N ASP A 577 46.79 -7.25 6.14
CA ASP A 577 46.93 -5.95 6.82
C ASP A 577 47.20 -4.81 5.82
N GLU A 578 48.07 -5.04 4.83
CA GLU A 578 48.30 -4.06 3.75
C GLU A 578 47.02 -3.81 2.92
N LEU A 579 46.22 -4.84 2.66
CA LEU A 579 44.90 -4.68 2.03
C LEU A 579 43.95 -3.84 2.89
N LEU A 580 43.89 -4.08 4.21
CA LEU A 580 43.07 -3.27 5.13
C LEU A 580 43.54 -1.80 5.18
N GLU A 581 44.85 -1.55 5.12
CA GLU A 581 45.40 -0.20 5.02
C GLU A 581 45.01 0.50 3.71
N LYS A 582 45.12 -0.20 2.56
CA LYS A 582 44.70 0.33 1.25
C LYS A 582 43.19 0.53 1.12
N LEU A 583 42.37 -0.28 1.79
CA LEU A 583 40.91 -0.16 1.78
C LEU A 583 40.37 0.95 2.71
N ARG A 584 41.13 1.38 3.72
CA ARG A 584 40.72 2.45 4.64
C ARG A 584 40.33 3.75 3.91
N PRO A 585 41.18 4.38 3.07
CA PRO A 585 40.82 5.58 2.31
C PRO A 585 39.78 5.32 1.20
N LEU A 586 39.29 4.09 1.06
CA LEU A 586 38.20 3.75 0.15
C LEU A 586 36.88 3.54 0.93
N SER A 587 36.86 3.65 2.26
CA SER A 587 35.64 3.57 3.07
C SER A 587 34.92 4.92 3.11
N PRO A 588 33.68 5.05 2.58
CA PRO A 588 32.95 6.32 2.60
C PRO A 588 32.78 6.93 3.99
N ILE A 589 32.73 6.10 5.04
CA ILE A 589 32.63 6.57 6.41
C ILE A 589 33.76 7.52 6.81
N GLU A 590 34.98 7.39 6.26
CA GLU A 590 36.13 8.24 6.61
C GLU A 590 35.92 9.70 6.16
N TYR A 591 35.12 9.92 5.11
CA TYR A 591 34.91 11.22 4.48
C TYR A 591 33.68 11.99 4.97
N VAL A 592 32.81 11.38 5.79
CA VAL A 592 31.62 12.04 6.32
C VAL A 592 32.02 13.20 7.22
N THR A 593 31.54 14.40 6.89
CA THR A 593 31.62 15.62 7.69
C THR A 593 30.22 16.14 8.03
N ARG A 594 30.12 17.14 8.91
CA ARG A 594 28.85 17.81 9.26
C ARG A 594 28.15 18.46 8.07
N ASP A 595 28.92 18.89 7.07
CA ASP A 595 28.44 19.55 5.86
C ASP A 595 28.16 18.56 4.71
N ALA A 596 28.16 17.25 5.00
CA ALA A 596 27.79 16.22 4.04
C ALA A 596 26.32 16.40 3.56
N PRO A 597 26.02 16.10 2.29
CA PRO A 597 24.66 16.17 1.79
C PRO A 597 23.77 15.09 2.45
N PRO A 598 22.45 15.32 2.56
CA PRO A 598 21.51 14.35 3.12
C PRO A 598 21.61 12.95 2.52
N VAL A 599 21.40 11.91 3.32
CA VAL A 599 21.63 10.50 2.93
C VAL A 599 20.41 9.61 3.17
N PHE A 600 19.97 8.88 2.14
CA PHE A 600 18.97 7.81 2.23
C PHE A 600 19.66 6.45 2.08
N LEU A 601 19.54 5.59 3.10
CA LEU A 601 20.18 4.27 3.19
C LEU A 601 19.14 3.15 3.19
N THR A 602 19.38 2.05 2.44
CA THR A 602 18.42 0.93 2.35
C THR A 602 19.09 -0.45 2.34
N ASN A 603 18.89 -1.31 3.35
CA ASN A 603 19.55 -2.63 3.40
C ASN A 603 18.56 -3.82 3.53
N GLN A 604 19.03 -5.00 3.11
CA GLN A 604 18.33 -6.29 3.30
C GLN A 604 18.68 -6.87 4.66
N GLY A 605 17.69 -7.40 5.38
CA GLY A 605 17.93 -8.19 6.59
C GLY A 605 16.64 -8.58 7.32
N PRO A 606 16.62 -9.74 8.03
CA PRO A 606 15.54 -10.05 8.95
C PRO A 606 15.52 -9.04 10.10
N VAL A 607 14.32 -8.60 10.48
CA VAL A 607 14.12 -7.59 11.55
C VAL A 607 14.57 -8.13 12.92
N ASP A 608 14.76 -9.45 13.04
CA ASP A 608 14.97 -10.17 14.29
C ASP A 608 16.45 -10.52 14.56
N ALA A 609 17.36 -10.25 13.62
CA ALA A 609 18.78 -10.63 13.73
C ALA A 609 19.67 -9.39 13.93
N PHE A 610 19.71 -8.88 15.16
CA PHE A 610 20.50 -7.72 15.57
C PHE A 610 21.41 -8.05 16.76
N TRP A 611 22.31 -9.05 16.60
CA TRP A 611 23.31 -9.36 17.62
C TRP A 611 24.69 -9.74 17.04
N PRO A 612 25.78 -9.05 17.43
CA PRO A 612 27.14 -9.49 17.12
C PRO A 612 27.39 -10.88 17.72
N GLY A 613 27.50 -11.90 16.86
CA GLY A 613 27.70 -13.30 17.26
C GLY A 613 26.50 -14.23 17.09
N ASP A 614 25.35 -13.77 16.56
CA ASP A 614 24.29 -14.70 16.14
C ASP A 614 24.74 -15.49 14.90
N ALA A 615 24.88 -16.81 14.99
CA ALA A 615 25.30 -17.67 13.87
C ALA A 615 24.33 -17.66 12.66
N ARG A 616 23.13 -17.06 12.81
CA ARG A 616 22.17 -16.81 11.72
C ARG A 616 22.46 -15.52 10.95
N LEU A 617 23.15 -14.56 11.58
CA LEU A 617 23.86 -13.50 10.86
C LEU A 617 25.10 -14.11 10.20
N LYS A 618 24.88 -14.79 9.07
CA LYS A 618 25.94 -14.82 8.06
C LYS A 618 26.20 -13.37 7.69
N TRP A 619 27.35 -12.86 8.07
CA TRP A 619 27.87 -11.66 7.44
C TRP A 619 27.82 -11.91 5.93
N ASP A 620 27.18 -11.00 5.21
CA ASP A 620 27.17 -10.93 3.75
C ASP A 620 27.55 -9.50 3.36
N ALA A 621 28.00 -9.30 2.12
CA ALA A 621 28.39 -8.00 1.59
C ALA A 621 27.25 -6.95 1.64
N HIS A 622 25.99 -7.38 1.81
CA HIS A 622 24.79 -6.55 1.91
C HIS A 622 24.13 -6.50 3.31
N THR A 623 24.80 -7.03 4.35
CA THR A 623 24.36 -6.96 5.77
C THR A 623 23.99 -5.52 6.20
N PRO A 624 22.98 -5.29 7.06
CA PRO A 624 22.62 -3.94 7.52
C PRO A 624 23.69 -3.29 8.40
N ILE A 625 24.63 -4.06 8.96
CA ILE A 625 25.61 -3.60 9.96
C ILE A 625 26.45 -2.41 9.45
N THR A 626 26.93 -2.44 8.21
CA THR A 626 27.69 -1.32 7.63
C THR A 626 26.86 -0.03 7.55
N SER A 627 25.58 -0.14 7.18
CA SER A 627 24.68 1.02 7.14
C SER A 627 24.34 1.56 8.52
N LEU A 628 24.25 0.71 9.56
CA LEU A 628 24.07 1.13 10.95
C LEU A 628 25.31 1.86 11.52
N ILE A 629 26.52 1.40 11.17
CA ILE A 629 27.77 2.09 11.56
C ILE A 629 27.82 3.48 10.90
N LEU A 630 27.43 3.59 9.63
CA LEU A 630 27.33 4.89 8.95
C LEU A 630 26.21 5.76 9.54
N GLU A 631 25.04 5.20 9.84
CA GLU A 631 23.91 5.88 10.49
C GLU A 631 24.36 6.56 11.79
N LYS A 632 25.10 5.83 12.64
CA LYS A 632 25.67 6.38 13.87
C LYS A 632 26.57 7.59 13.59
N LYS A 633 27.48 7.52 12.60
CA LYS A 633 28.36 8.66 12.26
C LYS A 633 27.59 9.85 11.68
N LEU A 634 26.58 9.60 10.84
CA LEU A 634 25.68 10.64 10.32
C LEU A 634 24.92 11.34 11.45
N LYS A 635 24.41 10.57 12.42
CA LYS A 635 23.72 11.08 13.62
C LYS A 635 24.63 11.89 14.52
N GLU A 636 25.84 11.42 14.79
CA GLU A 636 26.87 12.13 15.57
C GLU A 636 27.26 13.47 14.92
N LEU A 637 27.38 13.50 13.60
CA LEU A 637 27.70 14.69 12.81
C LEU A 637 26.48 15.57 12.47
N GLN A 638 25.27 15.19 12.88
CA GLN A 638 24.00 15.89 12.60
C GLN A 638 23.68 16.03 11.10
N VAL A 639 24.20 15.14 10.26
CA VAL A 639 23.87 15.08 8.83
C VAL A 639 22.44 14.56 8.68
N PRO A 640 21.55 15.20 7.90
CA PRO A 640 20.19 14.69 7.72
C PRO A 640 20.20 13.33 7.02
N TYR A 641 19.56 12.32 7.60
CA TYR A 641 19.52 10.98 7.01
C TYR A 641 18.18 10.28 7.20
N GLU A 642 17.99 9.21 6.43
CA GLU A 642 16.92 8.23 6.64
C GLU A 642 17.50 6.83 6.35
N LEU A 643 17.28 5.88 7.26
CA LEU A 643 17.68 4.48 7.10
C LEU A 643 16.44 3.58 7.05
N VAL A 644 16.37 2.70 6.07
CA VAL A 644 15.30 1.69 5.93
C VAL A 644 15.93 0.30 5.83
N ILE A 645 15.71 -0.52 6.86
CA ILE A 645 16.04 -1.95 6.82
C ILE A 645 14.73 -2.68 6.53
N SER A 646 14.70 -3.50 5.47
CA SER A 646 13.52 -4.32 5.15
C SER A 646 13.93 -5.74 4.77
N PRO A 647 13.05 -6.75 4.98
CA PRO A 647 13.37 -8.15 4.64
C PRO A 647 13.78 -8.33 3.18
N GLU A 648 13.14 -7.60 2.27
CA GLU A 648 13.43 -7.62 0.83
C GLU A 648 14.43 -6.53 0.40
N GLY A 649 14.76 -5.59 1.29
CA GLY A 649 15.72 -4.48 1.12
C GLY A 649 15.66 -3.81 -0.25
N GLY A 650 14.45 -3.50 -0.69
CA GLY A 650 14.15 -2.65 -1.84
C GLY A 650 13.99 -3.31 -3.21
N ARG A 651 13.91 -4.64 -3.32
CA ARG A 651 13.43 -5.28 -4.57
C ARG A 651 11.91 -5.48 -4.49
N GLY A 652 11.13 -4.65 -5.19
CA GLY A 652 9.67 -4.83 -5.31
C GLY A 652 8.83 -4.15 -4.22
N ASP A 653 9.46 -3.64 -3.16
CA ASP A 653 8.79 -2.87 -2.11
C ASP A 653 8.39 -1.46 -2.60
N THR A 654 7.10 -1.30 -2.91
CA THR A 654 6.52 -0.02 -3.34
C THR A 654 6.52 1.04 -2.24
N THR A 655 6.54 0.66 -0.96
CA THR A 655 6.61 1.61 0.17
C THR A 655 7.98 2.26 0.26
N LEU A 656 9.05 1.52 -0.09
CA LEU A 656 10.40 2.05 -0.11
C LEU A 656 10.57 3.13 -1.20
N VAL A 657 10.04 2.88 -2.40
CA VAL A 657 10.10 3.85 -3.51
C VAL A 657 9.37 5.15 -3.14
N GLN A 658 8.22 5.05 -2.45
CA GLN A 658 7.50 6.23 -1.95
C GLN A 658 8.31 7.03 -0.91
N ARG A 659 8.99 6.35 0.03
CA ARG A 659 9.88 7.00 1.01
C ARG A 659 11.08 7.67 0.33
N GLU A 660 11.70 6.98 -0.63
CA GLU A 660 12.81 7.54 -1.41
C GLU A 660 12.37 8.77 -2.22
N LEU A 661 11.18 8.74 -2.85
CA LEU A 661 10.59 9.88 -3.54
C LEU A 661 10.28 11.05 -2.58
N ALA A 662 9.79 10.79 -1.37
CA ALA A 662 9.55 11.82 -0.37
C ALA A 662 10.86 12.48 0.10
N PHE A 663 11.91 11.67 0.33
CA PHE A 663 13.25 12.16 0.63
C PHE A 663 13.82 13.02 -0.51
N LEU A 664 13.73 12.55 -1.76
CA LEU A 664 14.15 13.29 -2.95
C LEU A 664 13.35 14.59 -3.11
N ALA A 665 12.02 14.57 -2.91
CA ALA A 665 11.17 15.75 -3.02
C ALA A 665 11.56 16.86 -2.02
N LYS A 666 11.82 16.46 -0.77
CA LYS A 666 12.27 17.34 0.32
C LYS A 666 13.65 17.93 0.03
N HIS A 667 14.62 17.11 -0.37
CA HIS A 667 16.02 17.52 -0.47
C HIS A 667 16.41 18.12 -1.83
N LEU A 668 15.69 17.77 -2.90
CA LEU A 668 15.78 18.42 -4.21
C LEU A 668 14.75 19.54 -4.41
N ARG A 669 13.94 19.88 -3.38
CA ARG A 669 13.00 21.02 -3.39
C ARG A 669 12.05 21.00 -4.60
N LEU A 670 11.27 19.94 -4.75
CA LEU A 670 10.37 19.75 -5.90
C LEU A 670 9.07 20.58 -5.84
N GLU A 671 8.80 21.26 -4.72
CA GLU A 671 7.64 22.15 -4.56
C GLU A 671 8.05 23.62 -4.51
N SER A 672 7.28 24.48 -5.19
CA SER A 672 7.42 25.94 -5.15
C SER A 672 6.07 26.62 -4.98
N THR A 673 5.78 27.11 -3.77
CA THR A 673 4.67 28.03 -3.51
C THR A 673 5.19 29.47 -3.47
N PRO A 674 4.56 30.45 -4.15
CA PRO A 674 4.94 31.86 -4.02
C PRO A 674 4.74 32.35 -2.59
N ARG A 675 5.65 33.21 -2.09
CA ARG A 675 5.50 33.85 -0.78
C ARG A 675 4.39 34.91 -0.83
N GLY A 676 3.50 34.89 0.16
CA GLY A 676 2.53 35.95 0.47
C GLY A 676 2.70 36.41 1.93
N GLU A 677 2.44 37.68 2.21
CA GLU A 677 2.87 38.36 3.43
C GLU A 677 1.79 38.45 4.53
N GLY A 678 2.22 38.50 5.80
CA GLY A 678 1.64 39.41 6.81
C GLY A 678 0.47 38.96 7.70
N VAL A 679 0.75 38.88 9.02
CA VAL A 679 0.14 39.66 10.15
C VAL A 679 0.05 38.81 11.46
N PRO A 680 0.32 39.37 12.68
CA PRO A 680 0.55 38.60 13.91
C PRO A 680 -0.53 38.85 15.03
N PRO A 681 -0.29 38.76 16.37
CA PRO A 681 -0.96 37.76 17.23
C PRO A 681 -1.84 38.33 18.37
N LEU A 682 -2.56 37.46 19.10
CA LEU A 682 -3.35 37.83 20.30
C LEU A 682 -3.15 36.87 21.51
N SER A 683 -3.59 37.31 22.69
CA SER A 683 -2.93 37.09 23.98
C SER A 683 -3.73 36.36 25.09
N ARG A 684 -3.03 36.06 26.19
CA ARG A 684 -3.41 35.29 27.40
C ARG A 684 -4.69 35.73 28.16
N GLY A 685 -5.29 34.77 28.88
CA GLY A 685 -6.23 34.94 30.02
C GLY A 685 -6.13 33.75 31.01
N ARG A 686 -6.52 33.89 32.29
CA ARG A 686 -6.16 32.99 33.43
C ARG A 686 -7.19 33.07 34.58
N GLN A 687 -7.47 31.96 35.33
CA GLN A 687 -7.88 31.82 36.77
C GLN A 687 -8.69 30.49 37.02
N THR A 688 -8.33 29.51 37.90
CA THR A 688 -8.36 29.36 39.41
C THR A 688 -9.77 29.20 40.04
N ARG A 689 -10.10 28.37 41.08
CA ARG A 689 -9.48 27.24 41.85
C ARG A 689 -10.54 26.60 42.82
N ASP A 690 -10.13 25.58 43.62
CA ASP A 690 -10.73 24.99 44.86
C ASP A 690 -12.08 24.21 44.76
N THR A 691 -12.37 23.01 45.33
CA THR A 691 -11.93 22.12 46.46
C THR A 691 -12.72 22.24 47.79
N THR A 692 -13.31 21.12 48.31
CA THR A 692 -13.07 20.50 49.67
C THR A 692 -14.16 19.51 50.22
N ARG A 693 -13.74 18.26 50.52
CA ARG A 693 -13.89 17.43 51.78
C ARG A 693 -15.21 16.81 52.39
N THR A 694 -15.23 15.46 52.37
CA THR A 694 -15.35 14.44 53.48
C THR A 694 -16.68 14.07 54.23
N PRO A 695 -16.80 12.83 54.82
CA PRO A 695 -18.08 12.07 54.89
C PRO A 695 -18.42 11.33 56.24
N GLY A 696 -19.43 10.43 56.17
CA GLY A 696 -19.86 9.35 57.11
C GLY A 696 -21.36 9.02 56.89
N ASP A 697 -22.02 7.91 57.29
CA ASP A 697 -21.69 6.54 57.77
C ASP A 697 -23.04 5.76 57.89
N ALA A 698 -23.22 4.43 57.96
CA ALA A 698 -22.42 3.20 57.70
C ALA A 698 -23.38 1.95 57.69
N GLY A 699 -23.02 0.79 57.10
CA GLY A 699 -23.86 -0.44 57.17
C GLY A 699 -23.38 -1.65 56.33
N HIS A 700 -23.47 -2.88 56.87
CA HIS A 700 -22.87 -4.11 56.30
C HIS A 700 -23.91 -5.23 56.04
N VAL A 701 -23.85 -5.89 54.87
CA VAL A 701 -24.46 -7.20 54.59
C VAL A 701 -23.50 -8.02 53.70
N ARG A 702 -23.25 -9.29 54.03
CA ARG A 702 -22.41 -10.19 53.20
C ARG A 702 -23.23 -10.88 52.10
N GLY A 703 -22.84 -10.71 50.84
CA GLY A 703 -23.42 -11.44 49.71
C GLY A 703 -22.50 -11.39 48.48
N GLN A 704 -21.97 -12.55 48.08
CA GLN A 704 -20.91 -12.73 47.07
C GLN A 704 -19.60 -12.00 47.41
N ALA A 705 -18.47 -12.47 46.89
CA ALA A 705 -17.22 -11.70 46.89
C ALA A 705 -17.26 -10.67 45.75
N THR A 706 -18.27 -9.80 45.79
CA THR A 706 -18.21 -8.54 45.09
C THR A 706 -17.06 -7.74 45.71
N ALA A 707 -16.16 -7.22 44.87
CA ALA A 707 -15.23 -6.21 45.35
C ALA A 707 -16.05 -5.09 46.00
N PRO A 708 -15.63 -4.52 47.15
CA PRO A 708 -16.42 -3.49 47.83
C PRO A 708 -16.77 -2.37 46.82
N PRO A 709 -18.00 -1.83 46.85
CA PRO A 709 -18.58 -1.09 45.73
C PRO A 709 -17.79 0.16 45.30
N ASP A 710 -16.90 0.64 46.16
CA ASP A 710 -16.05 1.81 45.94
C ASP A 710 -14.61 1.48 45.47
N ARG A 711 -14.28 0.20 45.25
CA ARG A 711 -12.92 -0.27 44.87
C ARG A 711 -12.76 -0.46 43.37
N ILE A 712 -11.58 -0.12 42.85
CA ILE A 712 -11.25 -0.30 41.43
C ILE A 712 -11.40 -1.79 41.04
N VAL A 713 -12.14 -2.05 39.96
CA VAL A 713 -12.37 -3.41 39.45
C VAL A 713 -11.52 -3.63 38.21
N LEU A 714 -10.53 -4.53 38.33
CA LEU A 714 -9.69 -4.96 37.22
C LEU A 714 -10.39 -6.08 36.42
N GLN A 715 -10.37 -5.95 35.10
CA GLN A 715 -10.93 -6.91 34.15
C GLN A 715 -9.84 -7.26 33.12
N PRO A 716 -9.18 -8.43 33.25
CA PRO A 716 -8.09 -8.82 32.37
C PRO A 716 -8.64 -9.27 31.01
N GLN A 717 -7.97 -8.88 29.93
CA GLN A 717 -8.35 -9.30 28.58
C GLN A 717 -7.39 -10.39 28.09
N GLN A 718 -7.89 -11.62 28.02
CA GLN A 718 -7.08 -12.78 27.57
C GLN A 718 -6.57 -12.58 26.15
N GLY A 719 -5.30 -12.90 25.91
CA GLY A 719 -4.62 -12.70 24.63
C GLY A 719 -4.19 -11.26 24.34
N ALA A 720 -4.60 -10.27 25.15
CA ALA A 720 -4.21 -8.88 24.98
C ALA A 720 -3.16 -8.44 26.01
N MET A 721 -2.34 -7.45 25.64
CA MET A 721 -1.33 -6.84 26.50
C MET A 721 -1.92 -5.81 27.49
N THR A 722 -3.23 -5.85 27.75
CA THR A 722 -3.95 -4.83 28.54
C THR A 722 -4.92 -5.44 29.55
N VAL A 723 -4.97 -4.84 30.73
CA VAL A 723 -6.04 -5.00 31.73
C VAL A 723 -6.89 -3.74 31.73
N THR A 724 -8.21 -3.88 31.73
CA THR A 724 -9.09 -2.72 31.91
C THR A 724 -9.44 -2.52 33.38
N ALA A 725 -9.50 -1.28 33.84
CA ALA A 725 -9.87 -0.89 35.20
C ALA A 725 -11.13 -0.03 35.16
N LYS A 726 -12.18 -0.46 35.85
CA LYS A 726 -13.36 0.35 36.15
C LYS A 726 -13.14 1.08 37.46
N VAL A 727 -13.29 2.40 37.45
CA VAL A 727 -13.07 3.25 38.63
C VAL A 727 -14.43 3.75 39.16
N PRO A 728 -14.95 3.22 40.29
CA PRO A 728 -16.26 3.60 40.80
C PRO A 728 -16.39 5.10 41.08
N GLY A 729 -15.35 5.70 41.69
CA GLY A 729 -15.28 7.14 41.96
C GLY A 729 -15.27 8.06 40.73
N LEU A 730 -15.21 7.50 39.51
CA LEU A 730 -15.33 8.21 38.24
C LEU A 730 -16.55 7.75 37.43
N ASN A 731 -17.65 7.39 38.11
CA ASN A 731 -18.88 6.84 37.50
C ASN A 731 -18.65 5.55 36.69
N ASN A 732 -17.76 4.67 37.17
CA ASN A 732 -17.35 3.43 36.49
C ASN A 732 -16.70 3.62 35.11
N GLN A 733 -16.12 4.80 34.84
CA GLN A 733 -15.30 5.05 33.66
C GLN A 733 -14.16 4.03 33.54
N VAL A 734 -13.82 3.67 32.28
CA VAL A 734 -12.91 2.58 31.96
C VAL A 734 -11.55 3.11 31.51
N PHE A 735 -10.51 2.68 32.20
CA PHE A 735 -9.11 2.91 31.84
C PHE A 735 -8.49 1.58 31.39
N SER A 736 -7.47 1.63 30.53
CA SER A 736 -6.66 0.47 30.15
C SER A 736 -5.24 0.64 30.68
N LEU A 737 -4.76 -0.37 31.40
CA LEU A 737 -3.38 -0.52 31.86
C LEU A 737 -2.68 -1.55 30.97
N GLY A 738 -1.69 -1.11 30.20
CA GLY A 738 -0.84 -1.98 29.40
C GLY A 738 0.30 -2.56 30.24
N VAL A 739 0.66 -3.82 29.97
CA VAL A 739 2.02 -4.32 30.32
C VAL A 739 3.05 -3.66 29.40
N PRO A 740 4.36 -3.75 29.69
CA PRO A 740 5.31 -2.95 28.96
C PRO A 740 5.45 -3.31 27.49
N GLU A 741 5.30 -2.29 26.64
CA GLU A 741 5.48 -2.39 25.19
C GLU A 741 6.97 -2.46 24.81
N THR A 742 7.89 -2.10 25.70
CA THR A 742 9.34 -2.15 25.50
C THR A 742 10.08 -2.31 26.83
N ILE A 743 11.09 -3.18 26.88
CA ILE A 743 11.92 -3.43 28.07
C ILE A 743 13.37 -3.74 27.64
N GLY A 744 14.35 -2.92 28.00
CA GLY A 744 15.74 -3.11 27.57
C GLY A 744 16.78 -2.65 28.59
N CYS A 745 18.05 -2.74 28.21
CA CYS A 745 19.19 -2.24 28.99
C CYS A 745 20.04 -1.28 28.14
N ARG A 746 21.04 -0.62 28.76
CA ARG A 746 21.95 0.30 28.06
C ARG A 746 22.66 -0.35 26.87
N GLU A 747 23.06 -1.61 27.02
CA GLU A 747 23.80 -2.38 26.02
C GLU A 747 22.88 -2.94 24.91
N ALA A 748 21.58 -3.07 25.16
CA ALA A 748 20.62 -3.68 24.25
C ALA A 748 19.19 -3.14 24.45
N MET A 749 18.64 -2.45 23.43
CA MET A 749 17.18 -2.32 23.33
C MET A 749 16.59 -3.70 23.00
N LEU A 750 15.83 -4.26 23.93
CA LEU A 750 15.14 -5.52 23.73
C LEU A 750 13.65 -5.23 23.46
N LEU A 751 13.25 -5.61 22.25
CA LEU A 751 11.88 -5.87 21.79
C LEU A 751 10.83 -4.77 22.02
N ASN A 752 10.29 -4.28 20.91
CA ASN A 752 8.85 -4.10 20.80
C ASN A 752 8.22 -5.50 20.66
N PHE A 753 7.08 -5.80 21.28
CA PHE A 753 6.49 -7.15 21.30
C PHE A 753 5.24 -7.26 20.40
N PRO A 754 5.37 -7.39 19.07
CA PRO A 754 4.23 -7.76 18.24
C PRO A 754 3.85 -9.23 18.54
N GLU A 755 2.60 -9.42 18.96
CA GLU A 755 1.87 -10.70 18.88
C GLU A 755 2.20 -11.83 19.90
N THR A 756 2.58 -11.50 21.15
CA THR A 756 2.48 -12.50 22.25
C THR A 756 1.07 -12.56 22.86
N SER A 757 0.40 -13.72 22.77
CA SER A 757 -0.88 -13.98 23.45
C SER A 757 -0.69 -14.14 24.96
N ILE A 758 -0.90 -13.07 25.73
CA ILE A 758 -0.74 -13.09 27.19
C ILE A 758 -1.89 -13.85 27.86
N GLN A 759 -1.54 -14.78 28.76
CA GLN A 759 -2.49 -15.45 29.64
C GLN A 759 -2.54 -14.74 30.99
N TRP A 760 -3.73 -14.25 31.35
CA TRP A 760 -3.99 -13.60 32.62
C TRP A 760 -4.63 -14.57 33.62
N ALA A 761 -4.21 -14.48 34.87
CA ALA A 761 -4.81 -15.12 36.03
C ALA A 761 -5.53 -14.07 36.89
N GLY A 762 -6.57 -14.52 37.62
CA GLY A 762 -7.45 -13.65 38.39
C GLY A 762 -8.60 -13.03 37.58
N PRO A 763 -9.37 -12.08 38.16
CA PRO A 763 -9.17 -11.51 39.49
C PRO A 763 -9.31 -12.55 40.61
N ASP A 764 -8.40 -12.53 41.58
CA ASP A 764 -8.51 -13.34 42.79
C ASP A 764 -9.57 -12.75 43.76
N PRO A 765 -9.85 -13.37 44.93
CA PRO A 765 -10.81 -12.82 45.91
C PRO A 765 -10.42 -11.44 46.48
N GLN A 766 -9.18 -11.00 46.28
CA GLN A 766 -8.70 -9.66 46.63
C GLN A 766 -8.68 -8.72 45.41
N GLY A 767 -9.18 -9.13 44.24
CA GLY A 767 -9.23 -8.35 43.00
C GLY A 767 -7.91 -8.34 42.21
N VAL A 768 -6.89 -9.07 42.65
CA VAL A 768 -5.56 -9.07 42.02
C VAL A 768 -5.62 -9.84 40.70
N VAL A 769 -5.09 -9.24 39.64
CA VAL A 769 -4.83 -9.93 38.37
C VAL A 769 -3.33 -10.03 38.13
N SER A 770 -2.90 -11.09 37.47
CA SER A 770 -1.49 -11.29 37.15
C SER A 770 -1.30 -12.00 35.83
N CYS A 771 -0.12 -11.88 35.24
CA CYS A 771 0.31 -12.72 34.12
C CYS A 771 1.79 -13.07 34.26
N SER A 772 2.17 -14.20 33.68
CA SER A 772 3.56 -14.61 33.50
C SER A 772 3.76 -14.94 32.02
N TRP A 773 4.77 -14.35 31.38
CA TRP A 773 5.10 -14.63 29.98
C TRP A 773 6.60 -14.51 29.74
N GLY A 774 7.11 -15.21 28.73
CA GLY A 774 8.55 -15.22 28.46
C GLY A 774 8.87 -15.57 27.00
N PRO A 775 9.03 -14.57 26.12
CA PRO A 775 9.31 -14.83 24.72
C PRO A 775 10.68 -15.52 24.55
N GLY A 776 10.69 -16.66 23.84
CA GLY A 776 11.91 -17.41 23.51
C GLY A 776 12.67 -18.01 24.70
N GLY A 777 12.10 -18.04 25.91
CA GLY A 777 12.72 -18.64 27.11
C GLY A 777 13.95 -17.90 27.67
N ARG A 778 14.36 -16.77 27.07
CA ARG A 778 15.55 -15.98 27.47
C ARG A 778 15.24 -14.88 28.49
N ILE A 779 13.97 -14.53 28.65
CA ILE A 779 13.50 -13.56 29.64
C ILE A 779 12.16 -14.08 30.16
N GLN A 780 11.92 -13.97 31.46
CA GLN A 780 10.61 -14.23 32.07
C GLN A 780 10.10 -12.96 32.75
N TYR A 781 8.87 -12.58 32.40
CA TYR A 781 8.13 -11.47 32.98
C TYR A 781 7.04 -12.00 33.90
N ASN A 782 6.85 -11.32 35.02
CA ASN A 782 5.66 -11.45 35.85
C ASN A 782 5.12 -10.04 36.13
N ALA A 783 3.83 -9.82 35.88
CA ALA A 783 3.12 -8.61 36.29
C ALA A 783 2.01 -9.00 37.27
N ARG A 784 1.83 -8.24 38.34
CA ARG A 784 0.68 -8.35 39.26
C ARG A 784 0.10 -6.95 39.45
N MET A 785 -1.19 -6.80 39.18
CA MET A 785 -1.93 -5.55 39.41
C MET A 785 -2.86 -5.77 40.60
N ILE A 786 -2.62 -5.03 41.67
CA ILE A 786 -3.29 -5.13 42.97
C ILE A 786 -4.16 -3.86 43.12
N PRO A 787 -5.48 -3.93 42.92
CA PRO A 787 -6.32 -2.74 43.01
C PRO A 787 -6.49 -2.32 44.48
N ALA A 788 -6.29 -1.06 44.79
CA ALA A 788 -6.78 -0.45 46.02
C ALA A 788 -8.14 0.22 45.75
N ASN A 789 -8.62 1.04 46.69
CA ASN A 789 -9.92 1.72 46.52
C ASN A 789 -9.86 2.78 45.41
N ASP A 790 -8.77 3.56 45.37
CA ASP A 790 -8.58 4.75 44.54
C ASP A 790 -7.26 4.73 43.73
N TYR A 791 -6.44 3.69 43.87
CA TYR A 791 -5.23 3.45 43.08
C TYR A 791 -5.08 1.97 42.70
N VAL A 792 -4.10 1.63 41.86
CA VAL A 792 -3.74 0.24 41.54
C VAL A 792 -2.22 0.12 41.67
N ASP A 793 -1.75 -0.72 42.58
CA ASP A 793 -0.33 -1.07 42.66
C ASP A 793 0.00 -2.03 41.52
N VAL A 794 1.10 -1.77 40.81
CA VAL A 794 1.58 -2.61 39.71
C VAL A 794 2.96 -3.14 40.09
N GLU A 795 3.00 -4.37 40.61
CA GLU A 795 4.24 -5.08 40.85
C GLU A 795 4.72 -5.72 39.54
N MET A 796 6.01 -5.59 39.27
CA MET A 796 6.64 -6.14 38.08
C MET A 796 7.96 -6.83 38.41
N THR A 797 8.15 -8.03 37.88
CA THR A 797 9.40 -8.79 37.99
C THR A 797 9.88 -9.18 36.61
N VAL A 798 11.10 -8.77 36.28
CA VAL A 798 11.84 -9.25 35.10
C VAL A 798 12.92 -10.21 35.58
N ARG A 799 12.99 -11.40 35.00
CA ARG A 799 14.10 -12.35 35.18
C ARG A 799 14.83 -12.50 33.86
N ASN A 800 16.09 -12.07 33.84
CA ASN A 800 17.00 -12.27 32.73
C ASN A 800 17.55 -13.71 32.75
N HIS A 801 17.40 -14.44 31.65
CA HIS A 801 18.02 -15.74 31.39
C HIS A 801 19.00 -15.71 30.20
N THR A 802 19.41 -14.51 29.76
CA THR A 802 20.50 -14.36 28.78
C THR A 802 21.86 -14.60 29.45
N GLU A 803 22.88 -14.90 28.64
CA GLU A 803 24.24 -15.21 29.10
C GLU A 803 25.03 -13.98 29.58
N PHE A 804 24.46 -12.76 29.47
CA PHE A 804 25.11 -11.51 29.85
C PHE A 804 24.30 -10.74 30.90
N HIS A 805 25.02 -9.99 31.74
CA HIS A 805 24.43 -9.09 32.73
C HIS A 805 23.89 -7.83 32.05
N TRP A 806 22.69 -7.40 32.46
CA TRP A 806 22.10 -6.15 31.98
C TRP A 806 22.47 -5.01 32.92
N HIS A 807 22.79 -3.84 32.38
CA HIS A 807 23.05 -2.62 33.15
C HIS A 807 22.09 -1.49 32.71
N GLU A 808 21.65 -0.64 33.65
CA GLU A 808 20.73 0.49 33.41
C GLU A 808 19.45 0.03 32.65
N VAL A 809 18.56 -0.68 33.36
CA VAL A 809 17.42 -1.42 32.77
C VAL A 809 16.13 -0.62 32.86
N PHE A 810 15.42 -0.52 31.73
CA PHE A 810 14.19 0.26 31.59
C PHE A 810 12.99 -0.58 31.15
N ALA A 811 11.79 -0.14 31.53
CA ALA A 811 10.50 -0.72 31.15
C ALA A 811 9.41 0.37 31.05
N PHE A 812 8.41 0.17 30.18
CA PHE A 812 7.39 1.17 29.81
C PHE A 812 5.93 0.70 29.94
N ASN A 813 5.29 0.88 31.10
CA ASN A 813 3.84 0.65 31.22
C ASN A 813 3.02 1.78 30.61
N CYS A 814 1.88 1.47 29.99
CA CYS A 814 0.96 2.44 29.38
C CYS A 814 -0.35 2.56 30.18
N LEU A 815 -0.84 3.78 30.43
CA LEU A 815 -2.18 4.03 30.97
C LEU A 815 -2.98 4.89 29.98
N ASN A 816 -4.20 4.46 29.61
CA ASN A 816 -5.02 5.12 28.59
C ASN A 816 -6.53 5.14 28.99
N PRO A 817 -7.22 6.30 28.99
CA PRO A 817 -8.65 6.44 29.31
C PRO A 817 -9.60 5.94 28.19
N THR A 818 -9.47 4.67 27.77
CA THR A 818 -10.14 4.11 26.57
C THR A 818 -11.67 4.14 26.60
N GLY A 819 -12.30 4.14 27.77
CA GLY A 819 -13.75 4.33 27.96
C GLY A 819 -14.07 5.47 28.93
N ALA A 820 -13.24 6.52 28.92
CA ALA A 820 -13.31 7.64 29.86
C ALA A 820 -13.09 9.00 29.12
N PRO A 821 -13.95 9.36 28.15
CA PRO A 821 -13.74 10.52 27.27
C PRO A 821 -13.74 11.86 28.01
N ASP A 822 -14.47 11.95 29.13
CA ASP A 822 -14.51 13.14 30.01
C ASP A 822 -13.21 13.34 30.80
N PHE A 823 -12.32 12.34 30.79
CA PHE A 823 -10.99 12.35 31.40
C PHE A 823 -9.86 12.70 30.41
N LYS A 824 -10.19 13.20 29.22
CA LYS A 824 -9.21 13.71 28.24
C LYS A 824 -8.51 14.99 28.77
N ASP A 825 -7.36 14.81 29.43
CA ASP A 825 -6.59 15.84 30.13
C ASP A 825 -5.54 16.53 29.25
N TRP A 826 -5.99 17.22 28.19
CA TRP A 826 -5.10 17.93 27.24
C TRP A 826 -4.20 18.99 27.86
N THR A 827 -4.66 19.57 28.97
CA THR A 827 -3.98 20.63 29.72
C THR A 827 -3.06 20.08 30.80
N LEU A 828 -3.12 18.76 31.09
CA LEU A 828 -2.35 18.06 32.12
C LEU A 828 -2.68 18.53 33.56
N GLU A 829 -3.87 19.09 33.74
CA GLU A 829 -4.36 19.68 35.00
C GLU A 829 -4.96 18.63 35.96
N ARG A 830 -5.26 17.43 35.44
CA ARG A 830 -5.83 16.29 36.18
C ARG A 830 -4.84 15.13 36.36
N THR A 831 -3.70 15.17 35.68
CA THR A 831 -2.64 14.18 35.75
C THR A 831 -1.59 14.60 36.80
N TYR A 832 -1.24 13.68 37.69
CA TYR A 832 -0.32 13.92 38.81
C TYR A 832 0.79 12.86 38.84
N MET A 833 1.97 13.28 39.28
CA MET A 833 3.09 12.41 39.65
C MET A 833 3.36 12.49 41.16
N SER A 834 4.07 11.52 41.72
CA SER A 834 4.66 11.63 43.05
C SER A 834 6.00 12.36 42.96
N SER A 835 6.19 13.36 43.81
CA SER A 835 7.46 14.08 44.05
C SER A 835 7.69 14.13 45.55
N GLN A 836 8.78 13.54 46.06
CA GLN A 836 9.08 13.48 47.50
C GLN A 836 7.89 13.00 48.37
N GLY A 837 7.09 12.04 47.87
CA GLY A 837 5.90 11.52 48.55
C GLY A 837 4.68 12.45 48.56
N LYS A 838 4.66 13.50 47.73
CA LYS A 838 3.54 14.44 47.57
C LYS A 838 3.04 14.46 46.12
N PRO A 839 1.73 14.65 45.87
CA PRO A 839 1.21 14.76 44.51
C PRO A 839 1.60 16.10 43.87
N LEU A 840 2.17 16.03 42.67
CA LEU A 840 2.58 17.16 41.84
C LEU A 840 1.87 17.08 40.49
N CYS A 841 1.11 18.12 40.14
CA CYS A 841 0.33 18.17 38.90
C CYS A 841 1.26 18.37 37.68
N LEU A 842 1.09 17.58 36.62
CA LEU A 842 1.94 17.65 35.43
C LEU A 842 1.92 19.03 34.76
N ALA A 843 0.77 19.73 34.74
CA ALA A 843 0.67 21.12 34.26
C ALA A 843 1.53 22.13 35.04
N GLN A 844 1.98 21.79 36.25
CA GLN A 844 2.85 22.61 37.09
C GLN A 844 4.35 22.27 36.89
N THR A 845 4.66 21.18 36.19
CA THR A 845 6.04 20.73 35.90
C THR A 845 6.56 21.28 34.57
N GLN A 846 7.88 21.23 34.38
CA GLN A 846 8.50 21.66 33.12
C GLN A 846 8.43 20.54 32.07
N ARG A 847 7.58 20.72 31.04
CA ARG A 847 7.60 19.84 29.84
C ARG A 847 8.91 20.01 29.08
N ILE A 848 9.69 18.94 29.00
CA ILE A 848 10.85 18.84 28.09
C ILE A 848 10.34 18.22 26.77
N ARG A 849 10.67 18.85 25.63
CA ARG A 849 10.34 18.35 24.29
C ARG A 849 11.60 17.92 23.56
N GLY A 850 11.53 16.77 22.90
CA GLY A 850 12.51 16.35 21.89
C GLY A 850 12.08 16.76 20.49
N HIS A 851 12.63 16.08 19.48
CA HIS A 851 12.31 16.36 18.06
C HIS A 851 10.88 15.97 17.68
N MET A 852 10.23 15.11 18.48
CA MET A 852 8.81 14.79 18.35
C MET A 852 7.98 15.68 19.30
N PRO A 853 7.33 16.75 18.82
CA PRO A 853 6.71 17.76 19.68
C PRO A 853 5.40 17.31 20.34
N THR A 854 4.77 16.24 19.82
CA THR A 854 3.56 15.61 20.38
C THR A 854 3.86 14.93 21.72
N VAL A 855 5.07 14.37 21.84
CA VAL A 855 5.59 13.71 23.04
C VAL A 855 6.15 14.74 24.03
N GLY A 856 5.98 14.52 25.32
CA GLY A 856 6.53 15.36 26.38
C GLY A 856 7.09 14.52 27.52
N PHE A 857 8.27 14.90 28.03
CA PHE A 857 8.84 14.37 29.25
C PHE A 857 8.58 15.33 30.41
N TYR A 858 8.15 14.80 31.56
CA TYR A 858 7.88 15.56 32.78
C TYR A 858 8.67 14.95 33.94
N LEU A 859 9.26 15.82 34.78
CA LEU A 859 10.12 15.46 35.90
C LEU A 859 9.63 16.12 37.20
N PRO A 860 9.80 15.46 38.37
CA PRO A 860 9.28 15.95 39.65
C PRO A 860 9.96 17.21 40.19
N ASP A 861 11.26 17.39 39.92
CA ASP A 861 12.05 18.52 40.41
C ASP A 861 13.13 18.96 39.41
N ARG A 862 13.79 20.11 39.67
CA ARG A 862 15.06 20.46 39.00
C ARG A 862 16.20 19.62 39.59
N VAL A 863 16.42 18.43 39.03
CA VAL A 863 17.51 17.54 39.46
C VAL A 863 18.84 17.98 38.77
N GLU A 864 19.92 18.14 39.54
CA GLU A 864 21.21 18.64 39.04
C GLU A 864 22.07 17.56 38.34
N THR A 865 22.37 17.77 37.06
CA THR A 865 23.32 17.06 36.17
C THR A 865 23.69 15.60 36.48
N GLY A 866 23.16 14.67 35.66
CA GLY A 866 23.60 13.27 35.58
C GLY A 866 23.75 12.78 34.13
N ARG A 867 24.17 11.53 33.94
CA ARG A 867 24.25 10.90 32.60
C ARG A 867 22.86 10.77 31.99
N GLU A 868 22.79 10.81 30.66
CA GLU A 868 21.55 10.68 29.89
C GLU A 868 21.22 9.21 29.55
N SER A 869 20.08 8.74 30.04
CA SER A 869 19.48 7.45 29.70
C SER A 869 19.29 7.28 28.19
N VAL A 870 19.70 6.11 27.71
CA VAL A 870 19.64 5.68 26.30
C VAL A 870 18.22 5.82 25.73
N PHE A 871 17.18 5.57 26.54
CA PHE A 871 15.80 5.73 26.09
C PHE A 871 15.46 7.18 25.76
N VAL A 872 15.74 8.12 26.67
CA VAL A 872 15.39 9.54 26.45
C VAL A 872 16.25 10.15 25.34
N ARG A 873 17.50 9.68 25.16
CA ARG A 873 18.32 9.97 23.97
C ARG A 873 17.64 9.55 22.67
N GLY A 874 16.89 8.45 22.69
CA GLY A 874 16.09 7.98 21.55
C GLY A 874 15.01 8.97 21.09
N PHE A 875 14.38 9.68 22.03
CA PHE A 875 13.40 10.74 21.75
C PHE A 875 14.03 12.13 21.63
N GLY A 876 15.31 12.27 21.99
CA GLY A 876 16.11 13.48 21.84
C GLY A 876 15.64 14.66 22.69
N ALA A 877 15.05 14.39 23.85
CA ALA A 877 14.64 15.41 24.80
C ALA A 877 15.81 15.80 25.73
N THR A 878 16.35 17.01 25.54
CA THR A 878 17.50 17.51 26.31
C THR A 878 17.11 18.61 27.29
N SER A 879 17.59 18.50 28.53
CA SER A 879 17.56 19.56 29.55
C SER A 879 18.91 19.55 30.27
N PRO A 880 19.58 20.71 30.46
CA PRO A 880 20.84 20.78 31.19
C PRO A 880 20.68 20.53 32.70
N ASN A 881 19.45 20.66 33.22
CA ASN A 881 19.10 20.39 34.62
C ASN A 881 18.32 19.06 34.68
N ARG A 882 19.00 17.97 34.32
CA ARG A 882 18.47 16.62 34.45
C ARG A 882 19.53 15.71 35.08
N THR A 883 19.09 14.92 36.05
CA THR A 883 19.83 13.81 36.64
C THR A 883 19.00 12.57 36.45
N ASP A 884 19.61 11.52 35.92
CA ASP A 884 19.07 10.17 36.10
C ASP A 884 19.62 9.69 37.45
N GLY A 885 18.76 9.77 38.48
CA GLY A 885 19.08 9.27 39.81
C GLY A 885 19.14 7.74 39.81
N SER A 886 20.11 7.15 40.51
CA SER A 886 20.22 5.70 40.64
C SER A 886 19.11 5.16 41.54
N TRP A 887 18.00 4.70 40.94
CA TRP A 887 16.77 4.31 41.65
C TRP A 887 16.47 2.80 41.62
N ILE A 888 17.30 1.98 40.96
CA ILE A 888 17.20 0.52 41.05
C ILE A 888 17.99 0.02 42.27
N VAL A 889 17.28 -0.39 43.31
CA VAL A 889 17.84 -1.28 44.35
C VAL A 889 17.90 -2.69 43.76
N THR A 890 19.10 -3.14 43.36
CA THR A 890 19.29 -4.49 42.83
C THR A 890 19.52 -5.48 43.97
N LEU A 891 18.51 -6.28 44.32
CA LEU A 891 18.67 -7.41 45.25
C LEU A 891 19.09 -8.68 44.49
N SER A 892 20.39 -8.76 44.20
CA SER A 892 21.00 -9.97 43.64
C SER A 892 21.05 -11.08 44.69
N GLN A 893 20.28 -12.16 44.50
CA GLN A 893 20.47 -13.42 45.23
C GLN A 893 21.30 -14.40 44.38
N PRO A 894 22.13 -15.27 44.99
CA PRO A 894 23.05 -16.15 44.25
C PRO A 894 22.38 -17.14 43.29
N GLU A 895 21.10 -17.46 43.47
CA GLU A 895 20.36 -18.50 42.74
C GLU A 895 19.36 -17.94 41.71
N GLY A 896 19.44 -16.64 41.43
CA GLY A 896 18.65 -15.98 40.40
C GLY A 896 18.53 -14.48 40.65
N ALA A 897 18.91 -13.67 39.67
CA ALA A 897 18.78 -12.23 39.77
C ALA A 897 17.30 -11.82 39.85
N TYR A 898 16.91 -11.22 40.97
CA TYR A 898 15.62 -10.57 41.13
C TYR A 898 15.81 -9.06 40.95
N MET A 899 14.98 -8.45 40.11
CA MET A 899 14.82 -7.00 40.05
C MET A 899 13.56 -6.62 40.80
N ALA A 900 13.71 -5.83 41.86
CA ALA A 900 12.61 -5.25 42.62
C ALA A 900 12.77 -3.72 42.59
N ALA A 901 11.99 -3.05 41.73
CA ALA A 901 11.99 -1.61 41.63
C ALA A 901 10.97 -1.02 42.63
N ALA A 902 11.43 -0.17 43.54
CA ALA A 902 10.57 0.68 44.37
C ALA A 902 10.62 2.10 43.80
N VAL A 903 9.59 2.49 43.05
CA VAL A 903 9.54 3.78 42.36
C VAL A 903 8.93 4.84 43.27
N VAL A 904 9.63 5.96 43.46
CA VAL A 904 9.14 7.09 44.29
C VAL A 904 8.94 8.38 43.48
N GLU A 905 9.60 8.53 42.32
CA GLU A 905 9.73 9.81 41.58
C GLU A 905 9.76 9.68 40.03
N ALA A 906 8.93 8.82 39.43
CA ALA A 906 8.99 8.46 37.99
C ALA A 906 9.06 9.65 37.00
N ALA A 907 9.79 9.45 35.89
CA ALA A 907 9.72 10.31 34.71
C ALA A 907 8.55 9.90 33.81
N PHE A 908 7.74 10.86 33.39
CA PHE A 908 6.50 10.61 32.64
C PHE A 908 6.65 11.00 31.17
N LEU A 909 6.30 10.07 30.27
CA LEU A 909 6.09 10.31 28.85
C LEU A 909 4.59 10.54 28.61
N PHE A 910 4.24 11.63 27.93
CA PHE A 910 2.85 11.90 27.53
C PHE A 910 2.77 12.17 26.03
N ASP A 911 1.89 11.47 25.33
CA ASP A 911 1.54 11.77 23.93
C ASP A 911 0.21 12.53 23.87
N ASN A 912 0.17 13.59 23.05
CA ASN A 912 -0.99 14.45 22.85
C ASN A 912 -1.90 14.00 21.69
N LEU A 913 -1.64 12.85 21.05
CA LEU A 913 -2.39 12.33 19.89
C LEU A 913 -3.67 11.56 20.27
N ASP A 914 -4.76 12.28 20.49
CA ASP A 914 -6.16 11.79 20.69
C ASP A 914 -6.44 10.79 21.84
N ARG A 915 -5.38 10.25 22.45
CA ARG A 915 -5.34 9.31 23.57
C ARG A 915 -4.40 9.89 24.63
N CYS A 916 -4.89 10.09 25.85
CA CYS A 916 -4.03 10.50 26.96
C CYS A 916 -3.22 9.29 27.46
N CYS A 917 -2.23 8.88 26.67
CA CYS A 917 -1.32 7.79 27.01
C CYS A 917 -0.21 8.31 27.92
N ILE A 918 -0.22 7.80 29.15
CA ILE A 918 0.82 8.08 30.15
C ILE A 918 1.75 6.87 30.18
N HIS A 919 3.05 7.08 29.97
CA HIS A 919 4.07 6.05 30.18
C HIS A 919 4.99 6.43 31.34
N ALA A 920 5.24 5.48 32.24
CA ALA A 920 6.23 5.61 33.30
C ALA A 920 7.49 4.85 32.93
N ALA A 921 8.66 5.49 33.10
CA ALA A 921 9.97 4.90 32.86
C ALA A 921 10.70 4.62 34.19
N CYS A 922 11.32 3.44 34.28
CA CYS A 922 12.40 3.15 35.22
C CYS A 922 13.74 3.08 34.46
N GLY A 923 14.88 3.17 35.14
CA GLY A 923 16.23 3.09 34.55
C GLY A 923 17.31 2.74 35.57
#